data_AF-C9SC12-F1
#
_entry.id   AF-C9SC12-F1
#
_cell.length_a   1.000
_cell.length_b   1.000
_cell.length_c   1.000
_cell.angle_alpha   90.00
_cell.angle_beta   90.00
_cell.angle_gamma   90.00
#
_symmetry.space_group_name_H-M   'P 1'
#
loop_
_entity.id
_entity.type
_entity.pdbx_description
1 polymer ?
#
loop_
_entity_poly.entity_id
_entity_poly.type
_entity_poly.pdbx_seq_one_letter_code
_entity_poly.pdbx_strand_id
1 'polypeptide(L)'
;MGNADFFSWTGNHPEDRLSDAVIKNGYFDKAPVTQAETTSAKPAIFPALKHKNGLNLLSSIFVGVLNQRKHNGQVVAPSAFKPPPRVTLTDTKREVWMRDLANPAISLRRLSRTIPHGIRGKGLLDHCLSKNVPTERAVWLVRCVGANDLRTVKRKGVNDPERPRSRHSSAALHQAHLTPTALALFLPRQLLITHDVLRCRETLLASIPIDNDAVLSAYKALNSRNEILIASNGKSQLANRQILIKQLDTTFQTLYTNELASSCWNVSEDKRMIVRTVLEWSTSFYRPGQARIYVAASLLRAWASTGVDITTAILESIGAAPPQGAIPKRLFYQLISELVRTGQFNVREYIIWLMGRGGMTSSLDTEPDAPCSTRLLIDLPLSALSSSLIATRANLLRRAAFDVAEEARDIDAAWNFIRHALGLSSNAEVSPVQRRPMPLAKICRAVSNSSRALQTEVGARLLRTFQTDEYESSSDIHLSPTAFNHARSILEAAKDFTTMAEMIKLTSRFPDADILASCADTVNVHLATFAAMNVARNLCDLLLERMKIVNDEQGVRVRPLLVALGALTSRLPGLANTSAHLRKELQQIDQSTAIDACSPVSDNMAARLQDAEGELNDEIERLLTGGTSLDRPTMDRLFHTVVTRLEGSWAKDSEKQHAYSALLARLRIFDTQHFDVRMTDWVHHVSIMKTRPTLFDIYPFLISLGCLGLSTIMTTTTVDPSKVVGGQIGCTSTYMQEVLQLVVSPLPPKNALSQEEAYRFYVQQRVAPQQHHRELAVLVRNSLIEYSKLQNSEMSTNAPLAQQDLQDDVLDLLRLLVLNDSPTTVQILGTKLADSPLSEVLASITTRLLAPTRDPSDPMTFETVLELANDFTLPFCQLKLSIGLAASKAGGSSGDEQPPSHVDMLSKALDQAVETKNMMWTSVLPYLSEEITDHLKRQAQTRLFSLVPSLKTMSTARDSSEDTIRLSESLLSVVEAIIRGRPALKATQLNMSMVEKLTELWELLAATEIVGKDLRMAIIEHWLPILLKFITLHTTANEPVLSPTQPASMKPPTTAAANDVRARMLVVLSGIMLELDTSAVRKQALVGNYDRRLSTSPYSSLIIYPKSHACSACAPSSSEGHFKRPLRLTLGYDIFSATPRLGWSNSCSRIDRRQRHRQMDRPDRRSPLACRVLRD
;
A
#
# COMPACT_ATOMS: atom_id res chain seq x y z
N MET A 1 -50.49 20.69 -49.43
CA MET A 1 -49.47 19.61 -49.53
C MET A 1 -50.20 18.28 -49.33
N GLY A 2 -49.70 17.17 -49.88
CA GLY A 2 -50.31 15.85 -49.68
C GLY A 2 -50.10 15.30 -48.25
N ASN A 3 -50.58 14.08 -47.98
CA ASN A 3 -50.37 13.36 -46.72
C ASN A 3 -50.11 11.86 -46.98
N ALA A 4 -49.75 11.13 -45.92
CA ALA A 4 -49.21 9.77 -45.93
C ALA A 4 -50.11 8.66 -46.49
N ASP A 5 -49.80 8.14 -47.68
CA ASP A 5 -50.68 7.35 -48.57
C ASP A 5 -52.11 7.94 -48.63
N PHE A 6 -52.22 9.26 -48.46
CA PHE A 6 -53.47 9.94 -48.17
C PHE A 6 -53.76 10.99 -49.23
N PHE A 7 -54.14 10.47 -50.39
CA PHE A 7 -54.75 11.22 -51.47
C PHE A 7 -56.27 11.10 -51.31
N SER A 8 -56.83 11.93 -50.43
CA SER A 8 -58.27 12.06 -50.28
C SER A 8 -58.89 12.63 -51.55
N TRP A 9 -59.95 12.00 -52.07
CA TRP A 9 -60.73 12.52 -53.18
C TRP A 9 -61.20 13.97 -52.93
N THR A 10 -61.09 14.83 -53.95
CA THR A 10 -61.32 16.29 -53.83
C THR A 10 -62.37 16.86 -54.78
N GLY A 11 -63.06 16.03 -55.59
CA GLY A 11 -64.06 16.50 -56.55
C GLY A 11 -63.48 17.27 -57.75
N ASN A 12 -62.20 17.06 -58.05
CA ASN A 12 -61.52 17.55 -59.25
C ASN A 12 -60.35 16.60 -59.63
N HIS A 13 -60.52 15.32 -59.34
CA HIS A 13 -59.66 14.23 -59.80
C HIS A 13 -59.94 13.93 -61.29
N PRO A 14 -59.05 13.24 -62.03
CA PRO A 14 -59.25 12.99 -63.46
C PRO A 14 -60.52 12.18 -63.78
N GLU A 15 -60.96 11.28 -62.90
CA GLU A 15 -62.21 10.52 -63.02
C GLU A 15 -63.48 11.38 -62.89
N ASP A 16 -63.41 12.50 -62.14
CA ASP A 16 -64.53 13.43 -61.96
C ASP A 16 -64.85 14.23 -63.25
N ARG A 17 -63.92 14.21 -64.22
CA ARG A 17 -64.00 15.01 -65.46
C ARG A 17 -64.75 14.24 -66.53
N LEU A 18 -66.08 14.31 -66.43
CA LEU A 18 -67.07 13.72 -67.35
C LEU A 18 -66.96 14.25 -68.79
N SER A 19 -65.93 13.81 -69.51
CA SER A 19 -65.77 14.00 -70.95
C SER A 19 -66.57 12.95 -71.72
N ASP A 20 -66.99 13.28 -72.94
CA ASP A 20 -67.83 12.43 -73.78
C ASP A 20 -67.23 11.02 -74.02
N ALA A 21 -65.90 10.92 -74.10
CA ALA A 21 -65.18 9.65 -74.20
C ALA A 21 -65.27 8.81 -72.90
N VAL A 22 -65.14 9.45 -71.73
CA VAL A 22 -65.24 8.78 -70.42
C VAL A 22 -66.69 8.35 -70.13
N ILE A 23 -67.69 9.16 -70.51
CA ILE A 23 -69.11 8.82 -70.37
C ILE A 23 -69.47 7.58 -71.20
N LYS A 24 -68.90 7.44 -72.40
CA LYS A 24 -69.20 6.34 -73.33
C LYS A 24 -68.43 5.05 -73.04
N ASN A 25 -67.16 5.15 -72.63
CA ASN A 25 -66.26 4.00 -72.51
C ASN A 25 -65.84 3.66 -71.08
N GLY A 26 -66.19 4.49 -70.09
CA GLY A 26 -65.69 4.40 -68.72
C GLY A 26 -64.34 5.10 -68.52
N TYR A 27 -63.94 5.25 -67.26
CA TYR A 27 -62.63 5.79 -66.87
C TYR A 27 -61.66 4.66 -66.49
N PHE A 28 -60.40 4.80 -66.92
CA PHE A 28 -59.29 3.91 -66.53
C PHE A 28 -58.05 4.76 -66.25
N ASP A 29 -57.45 4.60 -65.07
CA ASP A 29 -56.26 5.34 -64.61
C ASP A 29 -55.01 5.08 -65.49
N LYS A 30 -54.91 3.85 -66.03
CA LYS A 30 -53.96 3.50 -67.10
C LYS A 30 -54.72 2.78 -68.22
N ALA A 31 -54.35 3.06 -69.47
CA ALA A 31 -54.73 2.20 -70.60
C ALA A 31 -54.04 0.82 -70.47
N PRO A 32 -54.67 -0.28 -70.94
CA PRO A 32 -54.10 -1.62 -70.86
C PRO A 32 -52.94 -1.81 -71.86
N VAL A 33 -51.76 -1.31 -71.49
CA VAL A 33 -50.50 -1.44 -72.24
C VAL A 33 -49.71 -2.63 -71.70
N THR A 34 -48.98 -3.32 -72.58
CA THR A 34 -48.19 -4.53 -72.31
C THR A 34 -46.92 -4.30 -71.47
N GLN A 35 -47.07 -3.75 -70.27
CA GLN A 35 -46.01 -3.70 -69.26
C GLN A 35 -46.24 -4.78 -68.20
N ALA A 36 -45.19 -5.56 -67.91
CA ALA A 36 -45.29 -6.75 -67.07
C ALA A 36 -45.16 -6.42 -65.57
N GLU A 37 -46.09 -5.63 -65.03
CA GLU A 37 -46.10 -5.16 -63.62
C GLU A 37 -46.08 -6.31 -62.59
N THR A 38 -46.46 -7.53 -63.00
CA THR A 38 -46.42 -8.75 -62.18
C THR A 38 -45.08 -9.50 -62.20
N THR A 39 -44.07 -9.04 -62.96
CA THR A 39 -42.77 -9.73 -63.05
C THR A 39 -41.84 -9.40 -61.89
N SER A 40 -41.03 -10.39 -61.48
CA SER A 40 -40.10 -10.21 -60.37
C SER A 40 -38.92 -9.32 -60.77
N ALA A 41 -38.68 -8.24 -60.01
CA ALA A 41 -37.49 -7.39 -60.16
C ALA A 41 -36.15 -8.08 -59.78
N LYS A 42 -36.17 -9.37 -59.41
CA LYS A 42 -34.97 -10.15 -59.05
C LYS A 42 -33.83 -10.07 -60.08
N PRO A 43 -34.04 -10.15 -61.41
CA PRO A 43 -32.95 -10.04 -62.38
C PRO A 43 -32.27 -8.67 -62.38
N ALA A 44 -33.00 -7.59 -62.09
CA ALA A 44 -32.47 -6.23 -62.06
C ALA A 44 -31.74 -5.90 -60.75
N ILE A 45 -32.27 -6.35 -59.61
CA ILE A 45 -31.76 -5.98 -58.28
C ILE A 45 -30.64 -6.93 -57.81
N PHE A 46 -30.72 -8.23 -58.12
CA PHE A 46 -29.77 -9.22 -57.60
C PHE A 46 -28.30 -9.01 -58.03
N PRO A 47 -27.97 -8.54 -59.26
CA PRO A 47 -26.60 -8.20 -59.62
C PRO A 47 -26.01 -7.08 -58.74
N ALA A 48 -26.80 -6.04 -58.45
CA ALA A 48 -26.37 -4.92 -57.61
C ALA A 48 -26.16 -5.32 -56.14
N LEU A 49 -26.99 -6.23 -55.61
CA LEU A 49 -26.84 -6.78 -54.26
C LEU A 49 -25.65 -7.76 -54.15
N LYS A 50 -25.35 -8.52 -55.22
CA LYS A 50 -24.20 -9.45 -55.26
C LYS A 50 -22.85 -8.71 -55.34
N HIS A 51 -22.84 -7.46 -55.81
CA HIS A 51 -21.63 -6.65 -55.88
C HIS A 51 -21.20 -6.18 -54.48
N LYS A 52 -19.94 -6.44 -54.09
CA LYS A 52 -19.42 -6.25 -52.71
C LYS A 52 -19.69 -4.85 -52.11
N ASN A 53 -19.78 -3.82 -52.94
CA ASN A 53 -19.98 -2.44 -52.47
C ASN A 53 -21.46 -2.02 -52.38
N GLY A 54 -22.40 -2.78 -52.94
CA GLY A 54 -23.82 -2.39 -53.03
C GLY A 54 -24.49 -2.27 -51.66
N LEU A 55 -24.38 -3.30 -50.83
CA LEU A 55 -24.92 -3.30 -49.46
C LEU A 55 -24.23 -2.25 -48.56
N ASN A 56 -22.92 -2.04 -48.74
CA ASN A 56 -22.15 -1.06 -47.97
C ASN A 56 -22.55 0.39 -48.31
N LEU A 57 -22.82 0.69 -49.59
CA LEU A 57 -23.33 1.98 -50.03
C LEU A 57 -24.77 2.22 -49.53
N LEU A 58 -25.63 1.19 -49.57
CA LEU A 58 -26.99 1.30 -49.02
C LEU A 58 -26.94 1.60 -47.51
N SER A 59 -26.06 0.92 -46.78
CA SER A 59 -25.84 1.12 -45.34
C SER A 59 -25.33 2.53 -45.01
N SER A 60 -24.33 3.04 -45.73
CA SER A 60 -23.76 4.37 -45.46
C SER A 60 -24.78 5.50 -45.72
N ILE A 61 -25.59 5.37 -46.78
CA ILE A 61 -26.71 6.29 -47.06
C ILE A 61 -27.75 6.22 -45.92
N PHE A 62 -28.15 5.02 -45.49
CA PHE A 62 -29.15 4.86 -44.44
C PHE A 62 -28.68 5.41 -43.08
N VAL A 63 -27.41 5.18 -42.73
CA VAL A 63 -26.76 5.77 -41.53
C VAL A 63 -26.67 7.30 -41.63
N GLY A 64 -26.39 7.85 -42.82
CA GLY A 64 -26.44 9.29 -43.08
C GLY A 64 -27.82 9.89 -42.81
N VAL A 65 -28.87 9.29 -43.37
CA VAL A 65 -30.27 9.71 -43.17
C VAL A 65 -30.69 9.59 -41.70
N LEU A 66 -30.30 8.50 -41.01
CA LEU A 66 -30.58 8.32 -39.58
C LEU A 66 -29.87 9.37 -38.71
N ASN A 67 -28.61 9.71 -39.02
CA ASN A 67 -27.89 10.77 -38.32
C ASN A 67 -28.51 12.15 -38.54
N GLN A 68 -28.91 12.49 -39.77
CA GLN A 68 -29.61 13.75 -40.03
C GLN A 68 -30.98 13.80 -39.34
N ARG A 69 -31.76 12.70 -39.37
CA ARG A 69 -33.04 12.59 -38.66
C ARG A 69 -32.86 12.74 -37.14
N LYS A 70 -31.80 12.14 -36.58
CA LYS A 70 -31.44 12.29 -35.16
C LYS A 70 -31.06 13.73 -34.81
N HIS A 71 -30.27 14.40 -35.65
CA HIS A 71 -29.89 15.80 -35.42
C HIS A 71 -31.10 16.74 -35.50
N ASN A 72 -31.93 16.61 -36.55
CA ASN A 72 -33.17 17.37 -36.70
C ASN A 72 -34.19 17.08 -35.58
N GLY A 73 -34.11 15.92 -34.94
CA GLY A 73 -34.93 15.52 -33.79
C GLY A 73 -34.39 15.92 -32.41
N GLN A 74 -33.21 16.55 -32.33
CA GLN A 74 -32.65 17.02 -31.05
C GLN A 74 -33.31 18.34 -30.62
N VAL A 75 -33.76 18.40 -29.36
CA VAL A 75 -34.26 19.64 -28.76
C VAL A 75 -33.06 20.53 -28.37
N VAL A 76 -32.60 21.35 -29.31
CA VAL A 76 -31.49 22.31 -29.10
C VAL A 76 -31.91 23.52 -28.23
N ALA A 77 -33.21 23.69 -27.97
CA ALA A 77 -33.74 24.79 -27.17
C ALA A 77 -33.28 24.73 -25.70
N PRO A 78 -32.73 25.82 -25.12
CA PRO A 78 -32.33 25.84 -23.72
C PRO A 78 -33.55 25.72 -22.78
N SER A 79 -33.37 25.06 -21.64
CA SER A 79 -34.47 24.75 -20.73
C SER A 79 -35.17 26.01 -20.20
N ALA A 80 -36.46 26.15 -20.53
CA ALA A 80 -37.32 27.21 -20.04
C ALA A 80 -37.67 27.09 -18.53
N PHE A 81 -37.16 26.06 -17.83
CA PHE A 81 -37.54 25.75 -16.45
C PHE A 81 -37.13 26.83 -15.45
N LYS A 82 -38.15 27.45 -14.84
CA LYS A 82 -38.02 28.37 -13.70
C LYS A 82 -38.79 27.73 -12.52
N PRO A 83 -38.18 27.59 -11.34
CA PRO A 83 -38.91 27.14 -10.15
C PRO A 83 -39.99 28.17 -9.80
N PRO A 84 -41.01 27.79 -9.03
CA PRO A 84 -42.06 28.70 -8.59
C PRO A 84 -41.46 29.98 -7.97
N PRO A 85 -41.91 31.17 -8.37
CA PRO A 85 -41.47 32.41 -7.75
C PRO A 85 -41.93 32.44 -6.29
N ARG A 86 -41.07 32.95 -5.40
CA ARG A 86 -41.51 33.29 -4.05
C ARG A 86 -42.21 34.65 -4.07
N VAL A 87 -43.27 34.77 -3.26
CA VAL A 87 -44.10 35.98 -3.16
C VAL A 87 -44.37 36.28 -1.69
N THR A 88 -44.34 37.56 -1.33
CA THR A 88 -44.72 38.05 -0.01
C THR A 88 -46.23 37.91 0.17
N LEU A 89 -46.65 37.07 1.11
CA LEU A 89 -48.04 36.85 1.48
C LEU A 89 -48.24 37.24 2.94
N THR A 90 -49.38 37.89 3.24
CA THR A 90 -49.85 38.11 4.62
C THR A 90 -49.94 36.78 5.34
N ASP A 91 -49.77 36.77 6.66
CA ASP A 91 -49.72 35.53 7.45
C ASP A 91 -51.01 34.72 7.32
N THR A 92 -52.16 35.40 7.26
CA THR A 92 -53.47 34.80 6.92
C THR A 92 -53.48 34.05 5.58
N LYS A 93 -52.87 34.60 4.53
CA LYS A 93 -52.78 33.96 3.20
C LYS A 93 -51.71 32.86 3.18
N ARG A 94 -50.63 33.00 3.96
CA ARG A 94 -49.61 31.96 4.16
C ARG A 94 -50.18 30.73 4.88
N GLU A 95 -51.01 30.97 5.91
CA GLU A 95 -51.71 29.92 6.65
C GLU A 95 -52.68 29.13 5.77
N VAL A 96 -53.51 29.82 4.99
CA VAL A 96 -54.40 29.17 4.00
C VAL A 96 -53.58 28.39 2.96
N TRP A 97 -52.48 28.95 2.45
CA TRP A 97 -51.61 28.25 1.48
C TRP A 97 -50.97 26.97 2.06
N MET A 98 -50.53 26.99 3.31
CA MET A 98 -50.01 25.78 3.97
C MET A 98 -51.10 24.73 4.23
N ARG A 99 -52.32 25.16 4.56
CA ARG A 99 -53.49 24.27 4.68
C ARG A 99 -53.88 23.64 3.34
N ASP A 100 -53.84 24.43 2.26
CA ASP A 100 -54.04 23.94 0.90
C ASP A 100 -52.96 22.92 0.47
N LEU A 101 -51.72 23.10 0.94
CA LEU A 101 -50.63 22.16 0.70
C LEU A 101 -50.79 20.85 1.49
N ALA A 102 -51.40 20.90 2.67
CA ALA A 102 -51.78 19.69 3.42
C ALA A 102 -52.89 18.89 2.71
N ASN A 103 -53.88 19.56 2.12
CA ASN A 103 -55.02 18.91 1.47
C ASN A 103 -54.65 18.28 0.09
N PRO A 104 -54.60 16.93 -0.05
CA PRO A 104 -54.18 16.28 -1.30
C PRO A 104 -55.15 16.49 -2.48
N ALA A 105 -56.42 16.84 -2.23
CA ALA A 105 -57.40 17.09 -3.28
C ALA A 105 -57.13 18.40 -4.08
N ILE A 106 -56.29 19.30 -3.55
CA ILE A 106 -55.91 20.55 -4.23
C ILE A 106 -54.68 20.29 -5.09
N SER A 107 -54.76 20.51 -6.41
CA SER A 107 -53.66 20.17 -7.31
C SER A 107 -52.38 21.00 -7.07
N LEU A 108 -51.21 20.37 -7.14
CA LEU A 108 -49.91 21.06 -7.04
C LEU A 108 -49.74 22.15 -8.11
N ARG A 109 -50.35 22.02 -9.29
CA ARG A 109 -50.33 23.03 -10.38
C ARG A 109 -50.96 24.37 -9.99
N ARG A 110 -51.89 24.39 -9.01
CA ARG A 110 -52.44 25.62 -8.41
C ARG A 110 -51.41 26.27 -7.48
N LEU A 111 -50.81 25.48 -6.59
CA LEU A 111 -49.87 25.97 -5.56
C LEU A 111 -48.49 26.31 -6.13
N SER A 112 -48.05 25.66 -7.20
CA SER A 112 -46.77 25.91 -7.87
C SER A 112 -46.70 27.23 -8.64
N ARG A 113 -47.76 28.05 -8.62
CA ARG A 113 -47.75 29.40 -9.20
C ARG A 113 -47.03 30.41 -8.32
N THR A 114 -47.13 30.28 -7.01
CA THR A 114 -46.51 31.18 -6.02
C THR A 114 -46.20 30.42 -4.73
N ILE A 115 -44.98 30.53 -4.22
CA ILE A 115 -44.58 29.98 -2.92
C ILE A 115 -44.45 31.12 -1.89
N PRO A 116 -44.88 30.98 -0.64
CA PRO A 116 -44.73 32.05 0.35
C PRO A 116 -43.27 32.37 0.67
N HIS A 117 -42.93 33.66 0.76
CA HIS A 117 -41.77 34.11 1.53
C HIS A 117 -41.98 33.88 3.04
N GLY A 118 -40.87 33.88 3.79
CA GLY A 118 -40.84 33.62 5.25
C GLY A 118 -40.52 32.17 5.63
N ILE A 119 -40.96 31.19 4.82
CA ILE A 119 -40.78 29.77 5.15
C ILE A 119 -39.38 29.28 4.75
N ARG A 120 -38.54 28.95 5.74
CA ARG A 120 -37.13 28.48 5.60
C ARG A 120 -36.69 27.63 6.81
N GLY A 121 -35.62 26.85 6.64
CA GLY A 121 -34.90 26.17 7.73
C GLY A 121 -35.78 25.24 8.57
N LYS A 122 -35.50 25.15 9.88
CA LYS A 122 -36.29 24.36 10.84
C LYS A 122 -37.79 24.69 10.77
N GLY A 123 -38.12 25.99 10.74
CA GLY A 123 -39.51 26.47 10.65
C GLY A 123 -40.29 25.97 9.44
N LEU A 124 -39.64 25.58 8.33
CA LEU A 124 -40.31 24.90 7.21
C LEU A 124 -40.76 23.49 7.62
N LEU A 125 -39.88 22.72 8.24
CA LEU A 125 -40.16 21.36 8.69
C LEU A 125 -41.22 21.39 9.81
N ASP A 126 -41.09 22.31 10.76
CA ASP A 126 -42.07 22.52 11.84
C ASP A 126 -43.48 22.79 11.27
N HIS A 127 -43.60 23.60 10.20
CA HIS A 127 -44.88 23.88 9.53
C HIS A 127 -45.40 22.72 8.66
N CYS A 128 -44.55 21.84 8.14
CA CYS A 128 -44.96 20.64 7.42
C CYS A 128 -45.48 19.56 8.39
N LEU A 129 -44.79 19.37 9.52
CA LEU A 129 -45.14 18.40 10.56
C LEU A 129 -46.42 18.80 11.31
N SER A 130 -46.48 20.03 11.84
CA SER A 130 -47.65 20.52 12.60
C SER A 130 -48.95 20.59 11.79
N LYS A 131 -48.89 20.45 10.46
CA LYS A 131 -50.04 20.51 9.55
C LYS A 131 -50.21 19.24 8.71
N ASN A 132 -49.52 18.15 9.07
CA ASN A 132 -49.59 16.84 8.41
C ASN A 132 -49.51 16.91 6.87
N VAL A 133 -48.55 17.68 6.34
CA VAL A 133 -48.38 17.84 4.89
C VAL A 133 -47.88 16.52 4.27
N PRO A 134 -48.59 15.94 3.27
CA PRO A 134 -48.18 14.67 2.66
C PRO A 134 -46.75 14.69 2.11
N THR A 135 -46.00 13.62 2.34
CA THR A 135 -44.53 13.55 2.20
C THR A 135 -44.02 14.06 0.85
N GLU A 136 -44.64 13.65 -0.26
CA GLU A 136 -44.27 14.10 -1.61
C GLU A 136 -44.37 15.61 -1.78
N ARG A 137 -45.39 16.24 -1.17
CA ARG A 137 -45.67 17.67 -1.24
C ARG A 137 -44.73 18.46 -0.33
N ALA A 138 -44.37 17.90 0.81
CA ALA A 138 -43.33 18.44 1.69
C ALA A 138 -41.96 18.42 0.99
N VAL A 139 -41.57 17.29 0.37
CA VAL A 139 -40.33 17.17 -0.42
C VAL A 139 -40.32 18.14 -1.60
N TRP A 140 -41.45 18.30 -2.31
CA TRP A 140 -41.60 19.30 -3.36
C TRP A 140 -41.37 20.72 -2.84
N LEU A 141 -41.99 21.10 -1.72
CA LEU A 141 -41.80 22.42 -1.09
C LEU A 141 -40.34 22.64 -0.70
N VAL A 142 -39.69 21.69 -0.01
CA VAL A 142 -38.27 21.76 0.38
C VAL A 142 -37.38 22.02 -0.84
N ARG A 143 -37.57 21.25 -1.92
CA ARG A 143 -36.80 21.40 -3.17
C ARG A 143 -37.04 22.75 -3.84
N CYS A 144 -38.27 23.24 -3.92
CA CYS A 144 -38.57 24.55 -4.50
C CYS A 144 -38.09 25.74 -3.64
N VAL A 145 -38.04 25.58 -2.31
CA VAL A 145 -37.44 26.54 -1.37
C VAL A 145 -35.93 26.60 -1.60
N GLY A 146 -35.22 25.47 -1.51
CA GLY A 146 -33.76 25.41 -1.69
C GLY A 146 -33.30 25.92 -3.06
N ALA A 147 -34.00 25.54 -4.14
CA ALA A 147 -33.68 26.01 -5.50
C ALA A 147 -33.82 27.54 -5.68
N ASN A 148 -34.72 28.19 -4.93
CA ASN A 148 -34.84 29.66 -4.93
C ASN A 148 -33.78 30.34 -4.06
N ASP A 149 -33.36 29.71 -2.96
CA ASP A 149 -32.31 30.26 -2.10
C ASP A 149 -30.93 30.17 -2.78
N LEU A 150 -30.61 29.04 -3.42
CA LEU A 150 -29.39 28.91 -4.26
C LEU A 150 -29.37 29.91 -5.43
N ARG A 151 -30.53 30.19 -6.05
CA ARG A 151 -30.66 31.20 -7.12
C ARG A 151 -30.51 32.64 -6.61
N THR A 152 -30.82 32.94 -5.34
CA THR A 152 -30.60 34.28 -4.77
C THR A 152 -29.16 34.46 -4.29
N VAL A 153 -28.49 33.41 -3.82
CA VAL A 153 -27.03 33.42 -3.58
C VAL A 153 -26.25 33.67 -4.88
N LYS A 154 -26.51 32.90 -5.95
CA LYS A 154 -25.83 33.12 -7.26
C LYS A 154 -26.08 34.49 -7.88
N ARG A 155 -27.14 35.21 -7.51
CA ARG A 155 -27.44 36.57 -7.98
C ARG A 155 -26.77 37.68 -7.16
N LYS A 156 -26.22 37.37 -5.98
CA LYS A 156 -25.63 38.38 -5.08
C LYS A 156 -24.14 38.70 -5.33
N GLY A 157 -23.52 38.05 -6.33
CA GLY A 157 -22.31 38.57 -7.00
C GLY A 157 -21.08 38.85 -6.11
N VAL A 158 -20.87 38.07 -5.05
CA VAL A 158 -19.65 38.19 -4.22
C VAL A 158 -18.49 37.52 -4.96
N ASN A 159 -17.71 38.32 -5.69
CA ASN A 159 -16.47 37.90 -6.34
C ASN A 159 -15.31 37.96 -5.33
N ASP A 160 -15.12 36.90 -4.54
CA ASP A 160 -13.88 36.70 -3.77
C ASP A 160 -13.70 35.19 -3.45
N PRO A 161 -12.56 34.54 -3.74
CA PRO A 161 -12.47 33.07 -3.68
C PRO A 161 -12.59 32.43 -2.28
N GLU A 162 -12.22 33.15 -1.20
CA GLU A 162 -11.88 32.49 0.08
C GLU A 162 -12.71 32.90 1.32
N ARG A 163 -13.39 34.07 1.32
CA ARG A 163 -14.08 34.58 2.53
C ARG A 163 -15.61 34.75 2.41
N PRO A 164 -16.34 33.64 2.22
CA PRO A 164 -17.60 33.47 2.95
C PRO A 164 -17.78 32.10 3.64
N ARG A 165 -16.74 31.24 3.67
CA ARG A 165 -16.85 29.84 4.15
C ARG A 165 -17.26 29.68 5.63
N SER A 166 -16.94 30.62 6.52
CA SER A 166 -17.04 30.42 7.98
C SER A 166 -18.43 30.64 8.62
N ARG A 167 -19.35 31.40 8.00
CA ARG A 167 -20.71 31.67 8.54
C ARG A 167 -21.85 30.96 7.79
N HIS A 168 -21.54 30.19 6.75
CA HIS A 168 -22.52 29.42 5.99
C HIS A 168 -22.25 27.91 5.96
N SER A 169 -21.14 27.46 6.55
CA SER A 169 -20.85 26.06 6.83
C SER A 169 -22.02 25.37 7.56
N SER A 170 -22.43 25.87 8.73
CA SER A 170 -23.51 25.27 9.55
C SER A 170 -24.85 25.13 8.81
N ALA A 171 -25.29 26.18 8.11
CA ALA A 171 -26.56 26.18 7.39
C ALA A 171 -26.56 25.28 6.14
N ALA A 172 -25.45 25.25 5.38
CA ALA A 172 -25.32 24.37 4.22
C ALA A 172 -25.16 22.90 4.65
N LEU A 173 -24.39 22.63 5.70
CA LEU A 173 -24.24 21.30 6.30
C LEU A 173 -25.59 20.76 6.77
N HIS A 174 -26.38 21.49 7.56
CA HIS A 174 -27.69 20.98 8.02
C HIS A 174 -28.67 20.65 6.88
N GLN A 175 -28.62 21.36 5.74
CA GLN A 175 -29.43 20.98 4.57
C GLN A 175 -28.84 19.81 3.77
N ALA A 176 -27.52 19.65 3.75
CA ALA A 176 -26.85 18.49 3.16
C ALA A 176 -26.97 17.21 4.01
N HIS A 177 -27.04 17.30 5.34
CA HIS A 177 -27.16 16.15 6.24
C HIS A 177 -28.51 15.41 6.14
N LEU A 178 -29.58 16.11 5.76
CA LEU A 178 -30.93 15.53 5.64
C LEU A 178 -31.16 14.75 4.34
N THR A 179 -30.35 14.97 3.30
CA THR A 179 -30.54 14.31 1.99
C THR A 179 -30.00 12.86 1.91
N PRO A 180 -28.77 12.53 2.38
CA PRO A 180 -28.26 11.16 2.38
C PRO A 180 -29.01 10.25 3.35
N THR A 181 -29.34 10.74 4.54
CA THR A 181 -30.07 10.00 5.59
C THR A 181 -31.47 9.62 5.12
N ALA A 182 -32.21 10.56 4.50
CA ALA A 182 -33.49 10.25 3.87
C ALA A 182 -33.36 9.29 2.66
N LEU A 183 -32.33 9.43 1.83
CA LEU A 183 -32.12 8.51 0.69
C LEU A 183 -31.78 7.09 1.14
N ALA A 184 -30.98 6.93 2.20
CA ALA A 184 -30.62 5.64 2.79
C ALA A 184 -31.84 4.92 3.39
N LEU A 185 -32.77 5.67 4.01
CA LEU A 185 -34.00 5.11 4.59
C LEU A 185 -35.04 4.63 3.56
N PHE A 186 -35.08 5.24 2.35
CA PHE A 186 -36.20 5.03 1.41
C PHE A 186 -35.85 4.32 0.10
N LEU A 187 -34.57 4.09 -0.25
CA LEU A 187 -34.19 3.35 -1.49
C LEU A 187 -33.07 2.31 -1.29
N PRO A 188 -33.32 1.17 -0.61
CA PRO A 188 -32.29 0.16 -0.35
C PRO A 188 -31.70 -0.54 -1.59
N ARG A 189 -32.39 -0.53 -2.74
CA ARG A 189 -32.03 -1.39 -3.90
C ARG A 189 -31.23 -0.72 -5.03
N GLN A 190 -31.38 0.60 -5.25
CA GLN A 190 -30.99 1.24 -6.52
C GLN A 190 -29.74 2.15 -6.48
N LEU A 191 -29.13 2.41 -5.33
CA LEU A 191 -27.94 3.28 -5.24
C LEU A 191 -26.65 2.55 -5.62
N LEU A 192 -26.32 2.57 -6.92
CA LEU A 192 -24.97 2.27 -7.44
C LEU A 192 -24.16 3.57 -7.56
N ILE A 193 -23.06 3.61 -6.82
CA ILE A 193 -21.95 4.59 -6.71
C ILE A 193 -22.04 5.85 -7.59
N THR A 194 -22.02 7.01 -6.93
CA THR A 194 -21.25 8.18 -7.42
C THR A 194 -19.99 8.36 -6.57
N HIS A 195 -18.93 8.89 -7.17
CA HIS A 195 -17.62 9.09 -6.53
C HIS A 195 -17.69 9.92 -5.22
N ASP A 196 -18.66 10.84 -5.11
CA ASP A 196 -18.86 11.67 -3.92
C ASP A 196 -19.28 10.88 -2.67
N VAL A 197 -19.95 9.74 -2.83
CA VAL A 197 -20.39 8.90 -1.69
C VAL A 197 -19.19 8.32 -0.94
N LEU A 198 -18.09 8.01 -1.65
CA LEU A 198 -16.88 7.48 -1.05
C LEU A 198 -16.13 8.54 -0.23
N ARG A 199 -16.05 9.78 -0.74
CA ARG A 199 -15.47 10.92 0.00
C ARG A 199 -16.26 11.29 1.27
N CYS A 200 -17.54 10.97 1.32
CA CYS A 200 -18.42 11.25 2.45
C CYS A 200 -18.67 10.04 3.36
N ARG A 201 -17.91 8.94 3.22
CA ARG A 201 -18.14 7.67 3.94
C ARG A 201 -18.12 7.84 5.46
N GLU A 202 -17.07 8.46 5.99
CA GLU A 202 -16.84 8.63 7.44
C GLU A 202 -17.78 9.68 8.04
N THR A 203 -18.04 10.78 7.31
CA THR A 203 -18.97 11.82 7.73
C THR A 203 -20.44 11.37 7.67
N LEU A 204 -20.77 10.39 6.83
CA LEU A 204 -22.06 9.68 6.90
C LEU A 204 -22.16 8.87 8.19
N LEU A 205 -21.18 8.02 8.49
CA LEU A 205 -21.16 7.17 9.69
C LEU A 205 -21.25 8.02 10.98
N ALA A 206 -20.48 9.11 11.06
CA ALA A 206 -20.50 10.07 12.16
C ALA A 206 -21.80 10.91 12.27
N SER A 207 -22.77 10.73 11.35
CA SER A 207 -24.06 11.42 11.35
C SER A 207 -25.28 10.51 11.57
N ILE A 208 -25.06 9.22 11.82
CA ILE A 208 -26.10 8.26 12.21
C ILE A 208 -26.30 8.36 13.73
N PRO A 209 -27.52 8.60 14.25
CA PRO A 209 -27.79 8.54 15.69
C PRO A 209 -27.54 7.13 16.24
N ILE A 210 -26.91 7.05 17.40
CA ILE A 210 -26.50 5.79 18.04
C ILE A 210 -27.69 4.84 18.25
N ASP A 211 -28.86 5.39 18.55
CA ASP A 211 -30.08 4.64 18.90
C ASP A 211 -30.85 4.05 17.69
N ASN A 212 -30.31 4.11 16.46
CA ASN A 212 -31.06 3.83 15.23
C ASN A 212 -30.50 2.66 14.42
N ASP A 213 -30.57 1.45 15.01
CA ASP A 213 -30.06 0.19 14.45
C ASP A 213 -30.53 -0.11 13.01
N ALA A 214 -31.76 0.28 12.64
CA ALA A 214 -32.26 0.08 11.28
C ALA A 214 -31.45 0.87 10.24
N VAL A 215 -31.08 2.12 10.55
CA VAL A 215 -30.24 2.97 9.69
C VAL A 215 -28.79 2.48 9.72
N LEU A 216 -28.29 2.08 10.89
CA LEU A 216 -26.93 1.52 11.03
C LEU A 216 -26.77 0.21 10.24
N SER A 217 -27.78 -0.66 10.27
CA SER A 217 -27.85 -1.91 9.51
C SER A 217 -27.94 -1.65 7.99
N ALA A 218 -28.81 -0.73 7.56
CA ALA A 218 -28.90 -0.32 6.16
C ALA A 218 -27.58 0.29 5.64
N TYR A 219 -26.91 1.11 6.44
CA TYR A 219 -25.57 1.64 6.12
C TYR A 219 -24.53 0.51 6.05
N LYS A 220 -24.49 -0.40 7.03
CA LYS A 220 -23.58 -1.57 7.03
C LYS A 220 -23.76 -2.43 5.78
N ALA A 221 -25.00 -2.70 5.37
CA ALA A 221 -25.34 -3.48 4.18
C ALA A 221 -25.00 -2.74 2.86
N LEU A 222 -25.21 -1.42 2.80
CA LEU A 222 -24.86 -0.62 1.63
C LEU A 222 -23.33 -0.45 1.50
N ASN A 223 -22.63 -0.26 2.62
CA ASN A 223 -21.17 -0.18 2.67
C ASN A 223 -20.54 -1.53 2.32
N SER A 224 -21.03 -2.66 2.86
CA SER A 224 -20.51 -3.98 2.49
C SER A 224 -20.76 -4.31 1.02
N ARG A 225 -21.93 -3.97 0.45
CA ARG A 225 -22.19 -4.12 -0.99
C ARG A 225 -21.21 -3.30 -1.85
N ASN A 226 -20.91 -2.07 -1.44
CA ASN A 226 -19.97 -1.22 -2.15
C ASN A 226 -18.51 -1.69 -1.98
N GLU A 227 -18.14 -2.20 -0.81
CA GLU A 227 -16.82 -2.83 -0.57
C GLU A 227 -16.64 -4.11 -1.39
N ILE A 228 -17.68 -4.94 -1.58
CA ILE A 228 -17.64 -6.12 -2.46
C ILE A 228 -17.39 -5.74 -3.93
N LEU A 229 -17.78 -4.53 -4.35
CA LEU A 229 -17.58 -4.01 -5.72
C LEU A 229 -16.23 -3.28 -5.89
N ILE A 230 -15.69 -2.68 -4.83
CA ILE A 230 -14.46 -1.85 -4.88
C ILE A 230 -13.22 -2.63 -4.42
N ALA A 231 -13.38 -3.49 -3.42
CA ALA A 231 -12.33 -3.98 -2.55
C ALA A 231 -12.35 -5.51 -2.41
N SER A 232 -12.45 -6.23 -3.53
CA SER A 232 -12.28 -7.69 -3.59
C SER A 232 -10.90 -8.18 -3.09
N ASN A 233 -9.88 -7.30 -3.09
CA ASN A 233 -8.58 -7.53 -2.43
C ASN A 233 -8.43 -6.77 -1.09
N GLY A 234 -9.51 -6.28 -0.47
CA GLY A 234 -9.44 -5.43 0.73
C GLY A 234 -10.04 -6.02 2.01
N LYS A 235 -10.63 -7.21 1.95
CA LYS A 235 -11.26 -7.89 3.11
C LYS A 235 -11.10 -9.41 3.16
N SER A 236 -10.30 -10.02 2.29
CA SER A 236 -9.84 -11.38 2.55
C SER A 236 -8.88 -11.36 3.75
N GLN A 237 -8.92 -12.38 4.61
CA GLN A 237 -8.00 -12.46 5.76
C GLN A 237 -6.53 -12.36 5.31
N LEU A 238 -6.21 -12.94 4.15
CA LEU A 238 -4.91 -12.85 3.48
C LEU A 238 -4.52 -11.39 3.16
N ALA A 239 -5.42 -10.57 2.62
CA ALA A 239 -5.12 -9.17 2.33
C ALA A 239 -4.86 -8.34 3.60
N ASN A 240 -5.67 -8.53 4.65
CA ASN A 240 -5.43 -7.90 5.95
C ASN A 240 -4.06 -8.31 6.52
N ARG A 241 -3.66 -9.56 6.31
CA ARG A 241 -2.36 -10.10 6.74
C ARG A 241 -1.19 -9.46 5.98
N GLN A 242 -1.31 -9.30 4.66
CA GLN A 242 -0.34 -8.60 3.83
C GLN A 242 -0.22 -7.12 4.19
N ILE A 243 -1.34 -6.44 4.50
CA ILE A 243 -1.34 -5.04 4.96
C ILE A 243 -0.59 -4.93 6.30
N LEU A 244 -0.88 -5.81 7.25
CA LEU A 244 -0.19 -5.87 8.55
C LEU A 244 1.31 -6.14 8.39
N ILE A 245 1.69 -7.15 7.60
CA ILE A 245 3.11 -7.48 7.37
C ILE A 245 3.84 -6.33 6.68
N LYS A 246 3.21 -5.67 5.70
CA LYS A 246 3.78 -4.47 5.06
C LYS A 246 3.95 -3.30 6.04
N GLN A 247 3.03 -3.13 7.00
CA GLN A 247 3.19 -2.13 8.07
C GLN A 247 4.37 -2.48 8.99
N LEU A 248 4.48 -3.73 9.43
CA LEU A 248 5.61 -4.21 10.25
C LEU A 248 6.95 -4.04 9.51
N ASP A 249 7.00 -4.35 8.21
CA ASP A 249 8.19 -4.22 7.36
C ASP A 249 8.64 -2.76 7.18
N THR A 250 7.79 -1.76 7.43
CA THR A 250 8.26 -0.35 7.45
C THR A 250 9.30 -0.10 8.54
N THR A 251 9.34 -0.91 9.60
CA THR A 251 10.32 -0.77 10.71
C THR A 251 11.77 -1.09 10.32
N PHE A 252 12.02 -1.60 9.10
CA PHE A 252 13.37 -1.71 8.54
C PHE A 252 13.84 -0.40 7.87
N GLN A 253 12.90 0.44 7.42
CA GLN A 253 13.16 1.77 6.84
C GLN A 253 13.13 2.87 7.90
N THR A 254 12.17 2.83 8.82
CA THR A 254 11.90 3.89 9.81
C THR A 254 11.98 3.37 11.24
N LEU A 255 12.33 4.25 12.19
CA LEU A 255 12.33 3.90 13.60
C LEU A 255 10.88 3.69 14.10
N TYR A 256 10.69 2.71 14.98
CA TYR A 256 9.41 2.39 15.60
C TYR A 256 8.76 3.61 16.26
N THR A 257 7.44 3.76 16.06
CA THR A 257 6.61 4.77 16.73
C THR A 257 5.40 4.11 17.39
N ASN A 258 4.89 4.72 18.47
CA ASN A 258 3.71 4.20 19.18
C ASN A 258 2.42 4.23 18.33
N GLU A 259 2.40 5.03 17.25
CA GLU A 259 1.32 5.06 16.24
C GLU A 259 1.23 3.75 15.45
N LEU A 260 2.34 3.02 15.28
CA LEU A 260 2.33 1.70 14.64
C LEU A 260 1.44 0.71 15.40
N ALA A 261 1.44 0.77 16.73
CA ALA A 261 0.64 -0.13 17.56
C ALA A 261 -0.87 0.06 17.36
N SER A 262 -1.35 1.29 17.18
CA SER A 262 -2.77 1.56 16.89
C SER A 262 -3.11 1.30 15.41
N SER A 263 -2.20 1.64 14.49
CA SER A 263 -2.34 1.38 13.06
C SER A 263 -2.50 -0.13 12.78
N CYS A 264 -1.57 -0.96 13.28
CA CYS A 264 -1.61 -2.41 13.14
C CYS A 264 -2.85 -3.04 13.82
N TRP A 265 -3.29 -2.50 14.96
CA TRP A 265 -4.50 -2.98 15.64
C TRP A 265 -5.78 -2.77 14.82
N ASN A 266 -5.83 -1.71 14.02
CA ASN A 266 -7.01 -1.33 13.24
C ASN A 266 -7.13 -2.06 11.89
N VAL A 267 -6.15 -2.89 11.50
CA VAL A 267 -6.14 -3.61 10.20
C VAL A 267 -7.22 -4.70 10.11
N SER A 268 -7.61 -5.31 11.24
CA SER A 268 -8.57 -6.41 11.25
C SER A 268 -9.45 -6.41 12.52
N GLU A 269 -10.68 -6.92 12.40
CA GLU A 269 -11.54 -7.21 13.55
C GLU A 269 -11.03 -8.45 14.31
N ASP A 270 -10.47 -9.44 13.60
CA ASP A 270 -9.81 -10.61 14.19
C ASP A 270 -8.45 -10.24 14.81
N LYS A 271 -8.42 -10.13 16.13
CA LYS A 271 -7.20 -9.81 16.91
C LYS A 271 -6.28 -11.02 17.11
N ARG A 272 -6.80 -12.25 17.08
CA ARG A 272 -5.98 -13.47 17.22
C ARG A 272 -5.06 -13.63 16.02
N MET A 273 -5.60 -13.38 14.82
CA MET A 273 -4.84 -13.35 13.57
C MET A 273 -3.74 -12.27 13.57
N ILE A 274 -4.01 -11.08 14.13
CA ILE A 274 -2.99 -10.02 14.28
C ILE A 274 -1.84 -10.50 15.18
N VAL A 275 -2.15 -10.99 16.39
CA VAL A 275 -1.15 -11.50 17.35
C VAL A 275 -0.33 -12.63 16.72
N ARG A 276 -0.99 -13.62 16.13
CA ARG A 276 -0.33 -14.75 15.44
C ARG A 276 0.60 -14.28 14.31
N THR A 277 0.17 -13.31 13.51
CA THR A 277 0.97 -12.77 12.41
C THR A 277 2.22 -12.02 12.91
N VAL A 278 2.13 -11.30 14.02
CA VAL A 278 3.29 -10.66 14.67
C VAL A 278 4.28 -11.70 15.22
N LEU A 279 3.79 -12.77 15.85
CA LEU A 279 4.64 -13.89 16.31
C LEU A 279 5.38 -14.54 15.14
N GLU A 280 4.67 -14.89 14.06
CA GLU A 280 5.25 -15.48 12.85
C GLU A 280 6.25 -14.52 12.15
N TRP A 281 5.95 -13.22 12.06
CA TRP A 281 6.88 -12.21 11.54
C TRP A 281 8.17 -12.08 12.38
N SER A 282 8.03 -12.04 13.71
CA SER A 282 9.15 -11.89 14.64
C SER A 282 10.11 -13.09 14.64
N THR A 283 9.59 -14.29 14.35
CA THR A 283 10.34 -15.56 14.31
C THR A 283 10.79 -15.96 12.90
N SER A 284 10.25 -15.33 11.86
CA SER A 284 10.53 -15.62 10.45
C SER A 284 12.02 -15.61 10.11
N PHE A 285 12.47 -16.52 9.24
CA PHE A 285 13.82 -16.48 8.66
C PHE A 285 13.99 -15.32 7.65
N TYR A 286 12.93 -14.96 6.93
CA TYR A 286 12.96 -14.01 5.80
C TYR A 286 12.98 -12.53 6.21
N ARG A 287 13.30 -12.22 7.47
CA ARG A 287 13.35 -10.86 8.03
C ARG A 287 14.64 -10.72 8.85
N PRO A 288 15.58 -9.82 8.51
CA PRO A 288 16.87 -9.73 9.20
C PRO A 288 16.78 -8.94 10.51
N GLY A 289 17.86 -8.98 11.29
CA GLY A 289 18.04 -8.12 12.47
C GLY A 289 17.31 -8.54 13.75
N GLN A 290 17.65 -7.85 14.84
CA GLN A 290 17.19 -8.12 16.21
C GLN A 290 16.03 -7.22 16.68
N ALA A 291 15.96 -5.98 16.18
CA ALA A 291 14.96 -5.00 16.60
C ALA A 291 13.51 -5.50 16.50
N ARG A 292 13.22 -6.34 15.49
CA ARG A 292 11.91 -6.98 15.28
C ARG A 292 11.36 -7.77 16.48
N ILE A 293 12.23 -8.36 17.30
CA ILE A 293 11.82 -9.05 18.55
C ILE A 293 11.28 -8.04 19.56
N TYR A 294 11.94 -6.90 19.68
CA TYR A 294 11.56 -5.83 20.60
C TYR A 294 10.36 -5.02 20.06
N VAL A 295 10.21 -4.90 18.72
CA VAL A 295 8.98 -4.38 18.09
C VAL A 295 7.80 -5.28 18.44
N ALA A 296 7.92 -6.60 18.25
CA ALA A 296 6.87 -7.55 18.61
C ALA A 296 6.54 -7.51 20.11
N ALA A 297 7.54 -7.47 20.99
CA ALA A 297 7.33 -7.36 22.43
C ALA A 297 6.59 -6.06 22.83
N SER A 298 6.92 -4.92 22.22
CA SER A 298 6.25 -3.65 22.48
C SER A 298 4.85 -3.55 21.89
N LEU A 299 4.61 -4.10 20.70
CA LEU A 299 3.26 -4.21 20.11
C LEU A 299 2.35 -5.07 21.00
N LEU A 300 2.83 -6.25 21.41
CA LEU A 300 2.08 -7.13 22.31
C LEU A 300 1.81 -6.45 23.66
N ARG A 301 2.81 -5.80 24.28
CA ARG A 301 2.62 -5.04 25.53
C ARG A 301 1.59 -3.90 25.37
N ALA A 302 1.56 -3.22 24.23
CA ALA A 302 0.57 -2.19 23.95
C ALA A 302 -0.86 -2.79 23.86
N TRP A 303 -1.01 -3.97 23.26
CA TRP A 303 -2.30 -4.66 23.12
C TRP A 303 -2.76 -5.44 24.36
N ALA A 304 -1.85 -5.75 25.29
CA ALA A 304 -2.22 -6.25 26.61
C ALA A 304 -3.12 -5.24 27.36
N SER A 305 -2.78 -3.95 27.25
CA SER A 305 -3.56 -2.88 27.89
C SER A 305 -4.94 -2.65 27.27
N THR A 306 -5.22 -3.20 26.08
CA THR A 306 -6.54 -3.18 25.45
C THR A 306 -7.38 -4.45 25.74
N GLY A 307 -6.89 -5.33 26.62
CA GLY A 307 -7.67 -6.44 27.19
C GLY A 307 -7.63 -7.75 26.41
N VAL A 308 -6.66 -7.96 25.52
CA VAL A 308 -6.47 -9.26 24.85
C VAL A 308 -5.43 -10.10 25.59
N ASP A 309 -5.82 -11.35 25.89
CA ASP A 309 -4.93 -12.35 26.47
C ASP A 309 -3.91 -12.84 25.42
N ILE A 310 -2.65 -12.46 25.66
CA ILE A 310 -1.49 -12.81 24.84
C ILE A 310 -0.97 -14.21 25.19
N THR A 311 -1.18 -14.69 26.42
CA THR A 311 -0.69 -15.99 26.86
C THR A 311 -1.43 -17.11 26.14
N THR A 312 -2.77 -17.11 26.15
CA THR A 312 -3.52 -18.13 25.38
C THR A 312 -3.28 -18.01 23.87
N ALA A 313 -3.16 -16.81 23.30
CA ALA A 313 -2.84 -16.65 21.88
C ALA A 313 -1.47 -17.24 21.49
N ILE A 314 -0.45 -17.09 22.34
CA ILE A 314 0.87 -17.72 22.15
C ILE A 314 0.77 -19.25 22.31
N LEU A 315 0.05 -19.74 23.31
CA LEU A 315 -0.12 -21.19 23.54
C LEU A 315 -0.94 -21.85 22.42
N GLU A 316 -1.93 -21.16 21.84
CA GLU A 316 -2.62 -21.56 20.61
C GLU A 316 -1.65 -21.61 19.43
N SER A 317 -0.76 -20.62 19.24
CA SER A 317 0.21 -20.64 18.13
C SER A 317 1.25 -21.76 18.27
N ILE A 318 1.82 -21.99 19.46
CA ILE A 318 2.72 -23.14 19.70
C ILE A 318 2.00 -24.45 19.42
N GLY A 319 0.71 -24.55 19.81
CA GLY A 319 -0.08 -25.76 19.63
C GLY A 319 -0.52 -26.04 18.19
N ALA A 320 -0.63 -25.03 17.33
CA ALA A 320 -1.14 -25.16 15.96
C ALA A 320 -0.04 -25.06 14.88
N ALA A 321 1.03 -24.31 15.11
CA ALA A 321 2.14 -24.12 14.17
C ALA A 321 3.43 -23.70 14.91
N PRO A 322 4.14 -24.63 15.58
CA PRO A 322 5.37 -24.31 16.27
C PRO A 322 6.48 -23.86 15.30
N PRO A 323 7.33 -22.89 15.66
CA PRO A 323 8.41 -22.40 14.79
C PRO A 323 9.45 -23.50 14.52
N GLN A 324 9.77 -23.71 13.25
CA GLN A 324 10.66 -24.78 12.78
C GLN A 324 12.10 -24.28 12.56
N GLY A 325 13.08 -25.15 12.81
CA GLY A 325 14.51 -24.84 12.66
C GLY A 325 15.11 -24.05 13.84
N ALA A 326 16.42 -24.17 14.04
CA ALA A 326 17.11 -23.66 15.22
C ALA A 326 17.05 -22.12 15.36
N ILE A 327 17.11 -21.36 14.26
CA ILE A 327 17.10 -19.89 14.31
C ILE A 327 15.72 -19.35 14.74
N PRO A 328 14.58 -19.72 14.10
CA PRO A 328 13.25 -19.34 14.59
C PRO A 328 12.97 -19.75 16.04
N LYS A 329 13.44 -20.93 16.48
CA LYS A 329 13.35 -21.36 17.89
C LYS A 329 14.08 -20.41 18.84
N ARG A 330 15.36 -20.09 18.58
CA ARG A 330 16.15 -19.15 19.41
C ARG A 330 15.49 -17.76 19.48
N LEU A 331 14.99 -17.25 18.35
CA LEU A 331 14.27 -15.98 18.27
C LEU A 331 12.95 -16.00 19.07
N PHE A 332 12.22 -17.13 19.03
CA PHE A 332 11.01 -17.31 19.82
C PHE A 332 11.29 -17.27 21.33
N TYR A 333 12.30 -18.02 21.81
CA TYR A 333 12.67 -18.02 23.23
C TYR A 333 13.15 -16.63 23.70
N GLN A 334 13.83 -15.88 22.83
CA GLN A 334 14.20 -14.49 23.08
C GLN A 334 12.96 -13.59 23.24
N LEU A 335 11.96 -13.70 22.35
CA LEU A 335 10.69 -12.96 22.48
C LEU A 335 9.95 -13.29 23.78
N ILE A 336 9.78 -14.58 24.10
CA ILE A 336 9.09 -14.98 25.33
C ILE A 336 9.86 -14.50 26.57
N SER A 337 11.20 -14.45 26.54
CA SER A 337 12.00 -13.89 27.64
C SER A 337 11.65 -12.43 27.94
N GLU A 338 11.53 -11.59 26.91
CA GLU A 338 11.16 -10.18 27.09
C GLU A 338 9.70 -10.01 27.55
N LEU A 339 8.79 -10.89 27.11
CA LEU A 339 7.39 -10.90 27.57
C LEU A 339 7.26 -11.37 29.03
N VAL A 340 8.05 -12.36 29.46
CA VAL A 340 8.12 -12.81 30.87
C VAL A 340 8.70 -11.71 31.75
N ARG A 341 9.84 -11.13 31.36
CA ARG A 341 10.50 -10.02 32.08
C ARG A 341 9.57 -8.80 32.24
N THR A 342 8.65 -8.59 31.31
CA THR A 342 7.69 -7.47 31.34
C THR A 342 6.29 -7.87 31.83
N GLY A 343 6.12 -9.09 32.37
CA GLY A 343 4.88 -9.54 33.01
C GLY A 343 3.70 -9.82 32.06
N GLN A 344 3.95 -9.90 30.75
CA GLN A 344 2.92 -10.05 29.71
C GLN A 344 2.63 -11.52 29.31
N PHE A 345 3.48 -12.46 29.74
CA PHE A 345 3.31 -13.89 29.52
C PHE A 345 3.19 -14.64 30.85
N ASN A 346 2.05 -15.30 31.09
CA ASN A 346 1.83 -16.00 32.35
C ASN A 346 2.48 -17.40 32.35
N VAL A 347 3.69 -17.47 32.91
CA VAL A 347 4.46 -18.72 33.06
C VAL A 347 3.68 -19.81 33.82
N ARG A 348 2.77 -19.45 34.75
CA ARG A 348 1.93 -20.44 35.46
C ARG A 348 0.93 -21.11 34.52
N GLU A 349 0.28 -20.34 33.65
CA GLU A 349 -0.67 -20.88 32.66
C GLU A 349 0.03 -21.78 31.65
N TYR A 350 1.21 -21.38 31.16
CA TYR A 350 2.07 -22.22 30.32
C TYR A 350 2.41 -23.56 31.00
N ILE A 351 2.81 -23.55 32.27
CA ILE A 351 3.12 -24.77 33.04
C ILE A 351 1.87 -25.66 33.20
N ILE A 352 0.69 -25.09 33.47
CA ILE A 352 -0.58 -25.84 33.57
C ILE A 352 -0.97 -26.44 32.21
N TRP A 353 -0.88 -25.66 31.13
CA TRP A 353 -1.13 -26.10 29.76
C TRP A 353 -0.18 -27.23 29.32
N LEU A 354 1.09 -27.15 29.71
CA LEU A 354 2.10 -28.17 29.41
C LEU A 354 1.79 -29.47 30.16
N MET A 355 1.44 -29.40 31.45
CA MET A 355 0.99 -30.56 32.22
C MET A 355 -0.28 -31.19 31.64
N GLY A 356 -1.23 -30.37 31.18
CA GLY A 356 -2.46 -30.82 30.51
C GLY A 356 -2.25 -31.57 29.19
N ARG A 357 -1.04 -31.51 28.61
CA ARG A 357 -0.62 -32.25 27.41
C ARG A 357 0.30 -33.46 27.72
N GLY A 358 0.48 -33.80 29.00
CA GLY A 358 1.35 -34.89 29.49
C GLY A 358 2.56 -34.41 30.31
N GLY A 359 2.93 -33.14 30.18
CA GLY A 359 4.15 -32.58 30.75
C GLY A 359 5.40 -32.95 29.93
N MET A 360 6.54 -33.06 30.62
CA MET A 360 7.77 -33.64 30.07
C MET A 360 8.05 -34.97 30.77
N THR A 361 8.57 -35.94 30.01
CA THR A 361 8.82 -37.33 30.46
C THR A 361 9.96 -38.02 29.72
N SER A 362 10.49 -37.44 28.64
CA SER A 362 11.61 -37.99 27.86
C SER A 362 12.80 -37.02 27.91
N SER A 363 14.03 -37.54 27.91
CA SER A 363 15.22 -36.69 27.74
C SER A 363 15.20 -35.94 26.40
N LEU A 364 14.60 -36.53 25.36
CA LEU A 364 14.35 -35.90 24.07
C LEU A 364 13.48 -34.63 24.15
N ASP A 365 12.73 -34.42 25.24
CA ASP A 365 11.96 -33.19 25.47
C ASP A 365 12.86 -31.98 25.80
N THR A 366 14.13 -32.22 26.14
CA THR A 366 15.09 -31.24 26.71
C THR A 366 16.17 -30.79 25.71
N GLU A 367 16.42 -31.58 24.68
CA GLU A 367 17.43 -31.33 23.63
C GLU A 367 17.20 -29.99 22.89
N PRO A 368 18.24 -29.35 22.31
CA PRO A 368 18.10 -28.07 21.63
C PRO A 368 17.14 -28.13 20.42
N ASP A 369 17.03 -29.29 19.78
CA ASP A 369 16.11 -29.54 18.67
C ASP A 369 14.72 -30.05 19.10
N ALA A 370 14.45 -30.18 20.40
CA ALA A 370 13.16 -30.59 20.94
C ALA A 370 12.01 -29.61 20.57
N PRO A 371 10.73 -30.02 20.73
CA PRO A 371 9.58 -29.17 20.46
C PRO A 371 9.57 -27.89 21.30
N CYS A 372 9.18 -26.77 20.69
CA CYS A 372 9.17 -25.45 21.33
C CYS A 372 8.30 -25.41 22.58
N SER A 373 7.28 -26.27 22.66
CA SER A 373 6.40 -26.44 23.82
C SER A 373 7.09 -26.99 25.07
N THR A 374 8.09 -27.86 24.94
CA THR A 374 8.83 -28.44 26.07
C THR A 374 10.11 -27.64 26.33
N ARG A 375 10.88 -27.37 25.27
CA ARG A 375 12.20 -26.72 25.36
C ARG A 375 12.13 -25.29 25.92
N LEU A 376 11.03 -24.57 25.69
CA LEU A 376 10.79 -23.24 26.28
C LEU A 376 10.92 -23.25 27.81
N LEU A 377 10.57 -24.35 28.51
CA LEU A 377 10.68 -24.43 29.97
C LEU A 377 12.14 -24.32 30.45
N ILE A 378 13.10 -24.80 29.66
CA ILE A 378 14.53 -24.64 29.94
C ILE A 378 14.93 -23.19 29.67
N ASP A 379 14.58 -22.65 28.51
CA ASP A 379 15.00 -21.32 28.02
C ASP A 379 14.23 -20.12 28.64
N LEU A 380 13.57 -20.29 29.80
CA LEU A 380 12.96 -19.19 30.56
C LEU A 380 14.00 -18.33 31.32
N PRO A 381 13.81 -17.00 31.43
CA PRO A 381 14.69 -16.13 32.21
C PRO A 381 14.49 -16.31 33.73
N LEU A 382 15.43 -16.98 34.38
CA LEU A 382 15.29 -17.42 35.78
C LEU A 382 15.12 -16.26 36.77
N SER A 383 15.87 -15.17 36.58
CA SER A 383 15.83 -13.93 37.36
C SER A 383 14.51 -13.17 37.31
N ALA A 384 13.60 -13.51 36.38
CA ALA A 384 12.24 -12.97 36.31
C ALA A 384 11.18 -13.91 36.92
N LEU A 385 11.57 -15.10 37.42
CA LEU A 385 10.66 -16.07 38.02
C LEU A 385 10.63 -15.97 39.55
N SER A 386 9.48 -16.27 40.16
CA SER A 386 9.41 -16.48 41.61
C SER A 386 10.09 -17.80 42.00
N SER A 387 10.63 -17.86 43.23
CA SER A 387 11.22 -19.09 43.80
C SER A 387 10.29 -20.30 43.72
N SER A 388 8.99 -20.09 43.91
CA SER A 388 7.96 -21.12 43.73
C SER A 388 7.84 -21.64 42.29
N LEU A 389 7.94 -20.76 41.28
CA LEU A 389 7.93 -21.17 39.87
C LEU A 389 9.22 -21.91 39.51
N ILE A 390 10.38 -21.45 39.99
CA ILE A 390 11.68 -22.12 39.80
C ILE A 390 11.63 -23.55 40.39
N ALA A 391 11.05 -23.73 41.58
CA ALA A 391 10.84 -25.05 42.18
C ALA A 391 9.93 -25.95 41.32
N THR A 392 8.82 -25.41 40.76
CA THR A 392 7.96 -26.20 39.85
C THR A 392 8.65 -26.56 38.52
N ARG A 393 9.45 -25.65 37.96
CA ARG A 393 10.32 -25.92 36.79
C ARG A 393 11.28 -27.06 37.09
N ALA A 394 11.98 -27.02 38.22
CA ALA A 394 12.91 -28.07 38.64
C ALA A 394 12.24 -29.43 38.92
N ASN A 395 10.95 -29.45 39.28
CA ASN A 395 10.19 -30.71 39.41
C ASN A 395 9.82 -31.31 38.05
N LEU A 396 9.50 -30.48 37.05
CA LEU A 396 9.17 -30.94 35.70
C LEU A 396 10.42 -31.34 34.91
N LEU A 397 11.51 -30.59 35.00
CA LEU A 397 12.76 -30.91 34.30
C LEU A 397 13.42 -32.21 34.83
N ARG A 398 13.34 -32.47 36.15
CA ARG A 398 13.80 -33.74 36.73
C ARG A 398 13.02 -34.97 36.24
N ARG A 399 11.74 -34.82 35.84
CA ARG A 399 10.98 -35.91 35.18
C ARG A 399 11.47 -36.24 33.77
N ALA A 400 12.23 -35.33 33.15
CA ALA A 400 12.86 -35.50 31.86
C ALA A 400 14.39 -35.74 31.96
N ALA A 401 14.86 -36.15 33.14
CA ALA A 401 16.27 -36.43 33.45
C ALA A 401 17.28 -35.25 33.29
N PHE A 402 16.80 -33.99 33.32
CA PHE A 402 17.65 -32.80 33.24
C PHE A 402 18.10 -32.32 34.63
N ASP A 403 19.42 -32.20 34.88
CA ASP A 403 19.97 -31.68 36.14
C ASP A 403 19.98 -30.14 36.18
N VAL A 404 19.01 -29.56 36.89
CA VAL A 404 18.98 -28.10 37.16
C VAL A 404 20.14 -27.64 38.06
N ALA A 405 20.78 -28.54 38.82
CA ALA A 405 21.99 -28.20 39.54
C ALA A 405 23.21 -28.10 38.59
N GLU A 406 23.20 -28.74 37.42
CA GLU A 406 24.24 -28.58 36.40
C GLU A 406 24.12 -27.25 35.69
N GLU A 407 22.90 -26.89 35.28
CA GLU A 407 22.58 -25.56 34.75
C GLU A 407 23.03 -24.43 35.70
N ALA A 408 22.83 -24.61 37.03
CA ALA A 408 23.32 -23.65 38.02
C ALA A 408 24.87 -23.59 38.08
N ARG A 409 25.56 -24.73 38.07
CA ARG A 409 27.03 -24.81 38.04
C ARG A 409 27.61 -24.13 36.80
N ASP A 410 26.98 -24.32 35.64
CA ASP A 410 27.40 -23.70 34.36
C ASP A 410 27.22 -22.18 34.35
N ILE A 411 26.10 -21.68 34.90
CA ILE A 411 25.86 -20.23 35.04
C ILE A 411 26.89 -19.61 35.99
N ASP A 412 27.24 -20.28 37.09
CA ASP A 412 28.27 -19.81 38.04
C ASP A 412 29.68 -19.87 37.42
N ALA A 413 30.01 -20.92 36.66
CA ALA A 413 31.28 -21.03 35.95
C ALA A 413 31.43 -19.94 34.88
N ALA A 414 30.39 -19.72 34.06
CA ALA A 414 30.35 -18.64 33.07
C ALA A 414 30.51 -17.25 33.72
N TRP A 415 29.82 -17.02 34.85
CA TRP A 415 29.94 -15.78 35.61
C TRP A 415 31.36 -15.56 36.15
N ASN A 416 32.05 -16.60 36.63
CA ASN A 416 33.43 -16.46 37.11
C ASN A 416 34.42 -16.10 36.01
N PHE A 417 34.28 -16.63 34.78
CA PHE A 417 35.09 -16.20 33.63
C PHE A 417 34.82 -14.74 33.26
N ILE A 418 33.56 -14.32 33.27
CA ILE A 418 33.15 -12.94 32.98
C ILE A 418 33.69 -11.96 34.03
N ARG A 419 33.57 -12.30 35.32
CA ARG A 419 34.04 -11.48 36.44
C ARG A 419 35.55 -11.27 36.40
N HIS A 420 36.31 -12.30 36.02
CA HIS A 420 37.74 -12.16 35.72
C HIS A 420 38.04 -11.26 34.52
N ALA A 421 37.24 -11.33 33.44
CA ALA A 421 37.41 -10.47 32.26
C ALA A 421 37.06 -8.99 32.52
N LEU A 422 36.25 -8.70 33.54
CA LEU A 422 35.92 -7.35 34.00
C LEU A 422 36.94 -6.77 35.02
N GLY A 423 37.96 -7.54 35.41
CA GLY A 423 38.93 -7.13 36.43
C GLY A 423 38.41 -7.17 37.89
N LEU A 424 37.19 -7.64 38.11
CA LEU A 424 36.54 -7.69 39.42
C LEU A 424 37.15 -8.82 40.28
N SER A 425 38.01 -8.47 41.23
CA SER A 425 38.84 -9.39 42.01
C SER A 425 38.03 -10.41 42.84
N SER A 426 38.61 -11.58 43.10
CA SER A 426 38.00 -12.60 43.97
C SER A 426 38.59 -12.53 45.37
N ASN A 427 37.83 -12.02 46.33
CA ASN A 427 38.17 -12.10 47.76
C ASN A 427 37.87 -13.49 48.36
N ALA A 428 37.45 -14.47 47.54
CA ALA A 428 37.35 -15.87 47.91
C ALA A 428 38.55 -16.66 47.39
N GLU A 429 39.23 -17.37 48.29
CA GLU A 429 40.35 -18.26 47.98
C GLU A 429 39.89 -19.45 47.12
N VAL A 430 40.40 -19.56 45.89
CA VAL A 430 40.10 -20.69 44.98
C VAL A 430 41.40 -21.24 44.40
N SER A 431 41.49 -22.57 44.33
CA SER A 431 42.71 -23.31 44.02
C SER A 431 43.35 -22.94 42.66
N PRO A 432 44.70 -22.96 42.56
CA PRO A 432 45.46 -22.30 41.49
C PRO A 432 45.36 -22.94 40.08
N VAL A 433 44.49 -23.93 39.86
CA VAL A 433 44.45 -24.74 38.63
C VAL A 433 43.74 -24.03 37.46
N GLN A 434 42.77 -23.15 37.73
CA GLN A 434 41.98 -22.45 36.69
C GLN A 434 42.62 -21.13 36.18
N ARG A 435 43.94 -20.94 36.38
CA ARG A 435 44.67 -19.70 36.09
C ARG A 435 45.01 -19.48 34.60
N ARG A 436 44.01 -19.46 33.71
CA ARG A 436 44.13 -18.88 32.36
C ARG A 436 42.93 -18.00 32.04
N PRO A 437 43.08 -16.65 31.95
CA PRO A 437 41.98 -15.79 31.57
C PRO A 437 41.51 -16.14 30.15
N MET A 438 40.20 -16.35 29.99
CA MET A 438 39.62 -16.66 28.69
C MET A 438 39.51 -15.36 27.88
N PRO A 439 40.04 -15.30 26.63
CA PRO A 439 39.89 -14.11 25.80
C PRO A 439 38.41 -13.76 25.57
N LEU A 440 38.06 -12.46 25.62
CA LEU A 440 36.69 -11.94 25.49
C LEU A 440 35.94 -12.56 24.30
N ALA A 441 36.58 -12.68 23.13
CA ALA A 441 35.99 -13.29 21.94
C ALA A 441 35.52 -14.75 22.14
N LYS A 442 36.20 -15.53 22.99
CA LYS A 442 35.77 -16.90 23.35
C LYS A 442 34.60 -16.88 24.33
N ILE A 443 34.61 -15.97 25.31
CA ILE A 443 33.48 -15.77 26.25
C ILE A 443 32.22 -15.40 25.46
N CYS A 444 32.30 -14.38 24.59
CA CYS A 444 31.18 -13.97 23.73
C CYS A 444 30.69 -15.10 22.81
N ARG A 445 31.60 -15.88 22.22
CA ARG A 445 31.21 -17.04 21.38
C ARG A 445 30.52 -18.15 22.18
N ALA A 446 30.89 -18.36 23.45
CA ALA A 446 30.21 -19.30 24.35
C ALA A 446 28.81 -18.80 24.73
N VAL A 447 28.69 -17.56 25.21
CA VAL A 447 27.40 -16.94 25.61
C VAL A 447 26.41 -16.87 24.44
N SER A 448 26.86 -16.54 23.22
CA SER A 448 26.01 -16.48 22.02
C SER A 448 25.42 -17.86 21.62
N ASN A 449 26.05 -18.96 22.06
CA ASN A 449 25.62 -20.33 21.76
C ASN A 449 24.98 -21.07 22.94
N SER A 450 24.92 -20.48 24.12
CA SER A 450 24.31 -21.07 25.32
C SER A 450 22.77 -20.98 25.31
N SER A 451 22.14 -21.54 26.36
CA SER A 451 20.69 -21.40 26.61
C SER A 451 20.29 -19.95 26.88
N ARG A 452 19.03 -19.61 26.59
CA ARG A 452 18.50 -18.27 26.86
C ARG A 452 18.44 -17.97 28.37
N ALA A 453 18.28 -19.00 29.20
CA ALA A 453 18.43 -18.90 30.65
C ALA A 453 19.83 -18.40 31.04
N LEU A 454 20.91 -19.01 30.52
CA LEU A 454 22.28 -18.56 30.83
C LEU A 454 22.55 -17.13 30.32
N GLN A 455 22.10 -16.80 29.11
CA GLN A 455 22.24 -15.45 28.55
C GLN A 455 21.58 -14.38 29.42
N THR A 456 20.36 -14.65 29.90
CA THR A 456 19.59 -13.69 30.70
C THR A 456 20.10 -13.60 32.14
N GLU A 457 20.59 -14.70 32.75
CA GLU A 457 21.25 -14.65 34.05
C GLU A 457 22.61 -13.94 34.02
N VAL A 458 23.40 -14.12 32.95
CA VAL A 458 24.62 -13.34 32.74
C VAL A 458 24.30 -11.84 32.67
N GLY A 459 23.28 -11.45 31.90
CA GLY A 459 22.84 -10.06 31.82
C GLY A 459 22.35 -9.50 33.17
N ALA A 460 21.59 -10.28 33.94
CA ALA A 460 21.12 -9.89 35.27
C ALA A 460 22.25 -9.76 36.30
N ARG A 461 23.26 -10.63 36.26
CA ARG A 461 24.44 -10.56 37.14
C ARG A 461 25.36 -9.40 36.77
N LEU A 462 25.57 -9.14 35.47
CA LEU A 462 26.25 -7.94 34.98
C LEU A 462 25.56 -6.67 35.49
N LEU A 463 24.24 -6.56 35.31
CA LEU A 463 23.50 -5.37 35.72
C LEU A 463 23.65 -5.10 37.24
N ARG A 464 23.63 -6.14 38.08
CA ARG A 464 23.85 -6.00 39.53
C ARG A 464 25.21 -5.39 39.88
N THR A 465 26.29 -5.70 39.15
CA THR A 465 27.61 -5.09 39.42
C THR A 465 27.67 -3.58 39.14
N PHE A 466 26.73 -3.05 38.33
CA PHE A 466 26.53 -1.61 38.11
C PHE A 466 25.45 -0.99 39.03
N GLN A 467 24.82 -1.79 39.92
CA GLN A 467 23.78 -1.35 40.86
C GLN A 467 24.26 -1.27 42.31
N THR A 468 25.38 -1.88 42.66
CA THR A 468 25.91 -1.89 44.04
C THR A 468 26.43 -0.50 44.45
N ASP A 469 25.79 0.10 45.46
CA ASP A 469 26.14 1.42 46.01
C ASP A 469 27.52 1.47 46.72
N GLU A 470 28.27 0.35 46.78
CA GLU A 470 29.64 0.31 47.30
C GLU A 470 30.59 1.30 46.59
N TYR A 471 30.29 1.66 45.34
CA TYR A 471 30.99 2.71 44.58
C TYR A 471 30.89 4.12 45.21
N GLU A 472 29.87 4.42 46.03
CA GLU A 472 29.79 5.69 46.75
C GLU A 472 30.61 5.69 48.05
N SER A 473 31.07 4.51 48.50
CA SER A 473 31.76 4.32 49.80
C SER A 473 33.28 4.22 49.72
N SER A 474 33.85 4.08 48.51
CA SER A 474 35.30 4.08 48.28
C SER A 474 35.65 4.95 47.07
N SER A 475 36.36 6.06 47.33
CA SER A 475 36.62 7.14 46.36
C SER A 475 37.48 6.75 45.15
N ASP A 476 38.11 5.57 45.19
CA ASP A 476 39.24 5.24 44.33
C ASP A 476 38.89 4.16 43.27
N ILE A 477 37.71 3.56 43.33
CA ILE A 477 37.25 2.55 42.36
C ILE A 477 36.52 3.24 41.20
N HIS A 478 37.29 3.74 40.24
CA HIS A 478 36.73 4.24 38.97
C HIS A 478 36.32 3.06 38.06
N LEU A 479 35.12 3.14 37.48
CA LEU A 479 34.71 2.23 36.41
C LEU A 479 35.61 2.46 35.19
N SER A 480 36.43 1.47 34.82
CA SER A 480 37.28 1.59 33.63
C SER A 480 36.45 1.55 32.33
N PRO A 481 36.75 2.37 31.30
CA PRO A 481 36.20 2.23 29.95
C PRO A 481 36.38 0.82 29.38
N THR A 482 37.48 0.14 29.75
CA THR A 482 37.72 -1.26 29.34
C THR A 482 36.67 -2.22 29.92
N ALA A 483 36.26 -2.05 31.18
CA ALA A 483 35.25 -2.89 31.82
C ALA A 483 33.86 -2.64 31.21
N PHE A 484 33.52 -1.38 30.89
CA PHE A 484 32.32 -1.05 30.12
C PHE A 484 32.33 -1.74 28.74
N ASN A 485 33.43 -1.68 28.01
CA ASN A 485 33.57 -2.30 26.69
C ASN A 485 33.44 -3.83 26.75
N HIS A 486 34.01 -4.50 27.76
CA HIS A 486 33.82 -5.94 27.97
C HIS A 486 32.35 -6.28 28.30
N ALA A 487 31.71 -5.53 29.21
CA ALA A 487 30.31 -5.74 29.56
C ALA A 487 29.38 -5.55 28.34
N ARG A 488 29.60 -4.50 27.55
CA ARG A 488 28.89 -4.23 26.28
C ARG A 488 28.98 -5.44 25.34
N SER A 489 30.17 -5.90 25.01
CA SER A 489 30.34 -7.02 24.07
C SER A 489 29.75 -8.34 24.57
N ILE A 490 29.69 -8.56 25.88
CA ILE A 490 29.01 -9.73 26.47
C ILE A 490 27.49 -9.59 26.34
N LEU A 491 26.92 -8.40 26.59
CA LEU A 491 25.48 -8.15 26.42
C LEU A 491 25.03 -8.19 24.94
N GLU A 492 25.87 -7.73 24.02
CA GLU A 492 25.68 -7.88 22.57
C GLU A 492 25.66 -9.36 22.16
N ALA A 493 26.60 -10.16 22.69
CA ALA A 493 26.64 -11.61 22.47
C ALA A 493 25.44 -12.34 23.10
N ALA A 494 24.98 -11.90 24.27
CA ALA A 494 23.77 -12.39 24.93
C ALA A 494 22.46 -11.86 24.29
N LYS A 495 22.53 -10.89 23.38
CA LYS A 495 21.40 -10.24 22.69
C LYS A 495 20.36 -9.65 23.65
N ASP A 496 20.78 -9.30 24.86
CA ASP A 496 19.93 -8.77 25.93
C ASP A 496 20.01 -7.24 25.99
N PHE A 497 19.29 -6.62 25.05
CA PHE A 497 19.29 -5.16 24.92
C PHE A 497 18.46 -4.49 26.02
N THR A 498 17.56 -5.22 26.70
CA THR A 498 16.85 -4.73 27.89
C THR A 498 17.82 -4.45 29.04
N THR A 499 18.66 -5.41 29.42
CA THR A 499 19.69 -5.17 30.46
C THR A 499 20.76 -4.17 30.01
N MET A 500 21.11 -4.14 28.71
CA MET A 500 22.02 -3.12 28.17
C MET A 500 21.46 -1.69 28.28
N ALA A 501 20.16 -1.48 28.06
CA ALA A 501 19.53 -0.17 28.23
C ALA A 501 19.58 0.31 29.68
N GLU A 502 19.36 -0.58 30.65
CA GLU A 502 19.47 -0.25 32.07
C GLU A 502 20.94 -0.03 32.50
N MET A 503 21.88 -0.81 31.96
CA MET A 503 23.32 -0.60 32.16
C MET A 503 23.74 0.81 31.72
N ILE A 504 23.32 1.24 30.51
CA ILE A 504 23.64 2.59 29.98
C ILE A 504 23.08 3.71 30.88
N LYS A 505 21.88 3.53 31.47
CA LYS A 505 21.35 4.50 32.45
C LYS A 505 22.19 4.57 33.71
N LEU A 506 22.64 3.42 34.24
CA LEU A 506 23.47 3.36 35.43
C LEU A 506 24.86 3.96 35.17
N THR A 507 25.49 3.64 34.03
CA THR A 507 26.82 4.17 33.69
C THR A 507 26.79 5.66 33.34
N SER A 508 25.64 6.20 32.89
CA SER A 508 25.47 7.65 32.71
C SER A 508 25.56 8.48 34.00
N ARG A 509 25.65 7.85 35.18
CA ARG A 509 25.92 8.54 36.45
C ARG A 509 27.38 8.99 36.59
N PHE A 510 28.33 8.30 35.95
CA PHE A 510 29.75 8.61 36.05
C PHE A 510 30.14 9.76 35.10
N PRO A 511 30.98 10.72 35.52
CA PRO A 511 31.35 11.90 34.72
C PRO A 511 32.47 11.63 33.67
N ASP A 512 32.72 10.36 33.35
CA ASP A 512 33.72 9.96 32.34
C ASP A 512 33.15 10.17 30.93
N ALA A 513 33.74 11.10 30.19
CA ALA A 513 33.27 11.51 28.88
C ALA A 513 33.48 10.46 27.77
N ASP A 514 34.48 9.57 27.90
CA ASP A 514 34.74 8.50 26.94
C ASP A 514 33.82 7.29 27.18
N ILE A 515 33.44 7.05 28.44
CA ILE A 515 32.32 6.14 28.78
C ILE A 515 31.00 6.71 28.28
N LEU A 516 30.73 8.01 28.43
CA LEU A 516 29.53 8.65 27.90
C LEU A 516 29.49 8.64 26.35
N ALA A 517 30.64 8.83 25.68
CA ALA A 517 30.76 8.69 24.23
C ALA A 517 30.50 7.25 23.79
N SER A 518 31.10 6.27 24.47
CA SER A 518 30.87 4.84 24.26
C SER A 518 29.41 4.44 24.51
N CYS A 519 28.74 5.05 25.48
CA CYS A 519 27.30 4.91 25.69
C CYS A 519 26.50 5.46 24.49
N ALA A 520 26.79 6.67 24.03
CA ALA A 520 26.11 7.29 22.89
C ALA A 520 26.27 6.48 21.60
N ASP A 521 27.47 5.98 21.30
CA ASP A 521 27.71 5.10 20.16
C ASP A 521 26.99 3.75 20.30
N THR A 522 26.90 3.18 21.50
CA THR A 522 26.14 1.93 21.75
C THR A 522 24.65 2.13 21.51
N VAL A 523 24.09 3.28 21.92
CA VAL A 523 22.72 3.68 21.58
C VAL A 523 22.55 3.91 20.07
N ASN A 524 23.60 4.37 19.38
CA ASN A 524 23.60 4.59 17.94
C ASN A 524 23.61 3.27 17.14
N VAL A 525 24.47 2.29 17.50
CA VAL A 525 24.48 0.95 16.88
C VAL A 525 23.11 0.29 17.00
N HIS A 526 22.57 0.20 18.22
CA HIS A 526 21.32 -0.54 18.50
C HIS A 526 20.07 0.34 18.46
N LEU A 527 20.13 1.50 17.77
CA LEU A 527 19.09 2.54 17.78
C LEU A 527 17.69 2.01 17.42
N ALA A 528 17.59 1.12 16.43
CA ALA A 528 16.33 0.50 16.04
C ALA A 528 15.73 -0.36 17.17
N THR A 529 16.56 -1.07 17.93
CA THR A 529 16.16 -1.89 19.08
C THR A 529 15.71 -1.01 20.25
N PHE A 530 16.48 0.02 20.60
CA PHE A 530 16.11 0.94 21.68
C PHE A 530 14.91 1.83 21.32
N ALA A 531 14.68 2.13 20.03
CA ALA A 531 13.47 2.78 19.55
C ALA A 531 12.25 1.85 19.66
N ALA A 532 12.39 0.57 19.29
CA ALA A 532 11.36 -0.43 19.47
C ALA A 532 10.97 -0.66 20.94
N MET A 533 11.94 -0.55 21.86
CA MET A 533 11.68 -0.55 23.32
C MET A 533 11.00 0.73 23.84
N ASN A 534 10.89 1.78 23.01
CA ASN A 534 10.49 3.15 23.39
C ASN A 534 11.40 3.79 24.47
N VAL A 535 12.72 3.52 24.40
CA VAL A 535 13.74 3.97 25.37
C VAL A 535 14.81 4.88 24.73
N ALA A 536 15.03 4.78 23.41
CA ALA A 536 16.09 5.51 22.70
C ALA A 536 16.10 7.03 22.91
N ARG A 537 14.93 7.68 22.89
CA ARG A 537 14.83 9.14 23.14
C ARG A 537 15.32 9.48 24.55
N ASN A 538 14.81 8.77 25.55
CA ASN A 538 15.14 9.02 26.95
C ASN A 538 16.63 8.82 27.25
N LEU A 539 17.30 7.85 26.59
CA LEU A 539 18.76 7.69 26.69
C LEU A 539 19.52 8.83 26.02
N CYS A 540 19.06 9.29 24.84
CA CYS A 540 19.68 10.42 24.16
C CYS A 540 19.54 11.72 24.96
N ASP A 541 18.35 12.00 25.48
CA ASP A 541 18.07 13.19 26.28
C ASP A 541 18.86 13.17 27.61
N LEU A 542 18.99 12.01 28.26
CA LEU A 542 19.82 11.79 29.46
C LEU A 542 21.32 12.04 29.19
N LEU A 543 21.85 11.54 28.06
CA LEU A 543 23.26 11.76 27.69
C LEU A 543 23.51 13.23 27.28
N LEU A 544 22.53 13.90 26.67
CA LEU A 544 22.58 15.34 26.36
C LEU A 544 22.49 16.23 27.62
N GLU A 545 21.82 15.77 28.67
CA GLU A 545 21.84 16.41 29.99
C GLU A 545 23.19 16.23 30.68
N ARG A 546 23.71 14.99 30.72
CA ARG A 546 25.03 14.68 31.32
C ARG A 546 26.19 15.37 30.61
N MET A 547 26.14 15.50 29.28
CA MET A 547 27.14 16.25 28.51
C MET A 547 27.24 17.73 28.96
N LYS A 548 26.14 18.37 29.37
CA LYS A 548 26.19 19.76 29.89
C LYS A 548 26.91 19.80 31.22
N ILE A 549 26.51 18.93 32.15
CA ILE A 549 27.12 18.81 33.48
C ILE A 549 28.63 18.58 33.35
N VAL A 550 29.06 17.65 32.49
CA VAL A 550 30.48 17.36 32.24
C VAL A 550 31.21 18.56 31.62
N ASN A 551 30.62 19.28 30.66
CA ASN A 551 31.20 20.50 30.10
C ASN A 551 31.33 21.63 31.14
N ASP A 552 30.35 21.76 32.04
CA ASP A 552 30.31 22.79 33.09
C ASP A 552 31.29 22.45 34.25
N GLU A 553 31.47 21.17 34.58
CA GLU A 553 32.37 20.67 35.64
C GLU A 553 33.84 20.59 35.20
N GLN A 554 34.11 20.15 33.96
CA GLN A 554 35.49 19.92 33.46
C GLN A 554 36.03 21.11 32.65
N GLY A 555 35.18 22.03 32.20
CA GLY A 555 35.54 23.24 31.44
C GLY A 555 36.04 22.98 30.01
N VAL A 556 36.59 21.80 29.73
CA VAL A 556 37.04 21.34 28.41
C VAL A 556 35.86 20.69 27.69
N ARG A 557 35.50 21.19 26.50
CA ARG A 557 34.43 20.59 25.69
C ARG A 557 34.90 19.28 25.05
N VAL A 558 34.39 18.14 25.51
CA VAL A 558 34.97 16.84 25.14
C VAL A 558 34.54 16.38 23.73
N ARG A 559 35.52 16.38 22.81
CA ARG A 559 35.33 16.09 21.37
C ARG A 559 34.70 14.70 21.08
N PRO A 560 35.17 13.56 21.63
CA PRO A 560 34.55 12.25 21.39
C PRO A 560 33.04 12.21 21.67
N LEU A 561 32.62 12.76 22.82
CA LEU A 561 31.22 12.80 23.24
C LEU A 561 30.34 13.61 22.28
N LEU A 562 30.84 14.76 21.80
CA LEU A 562 30.15 15.60 20.82
C LEU A 562 30.05 14.95 19.43
N VAL A 563 31.05 14.18 19.01
CA VAL A 563 30.99 13.39 17.77
C VAL A 563 29.92 12.30 17.87
N ALA A 564 29.93 11.51 18.96
CA ALA A 564 28.98 10.42 19.17
C ALA A 564 27.53 10.93 19.31
N LEU A 565 27.30 11.99 20.09
CA LEU A 565 25.97 12.60 20.23
C LEU A 565 25.52 13.34 18.97
N GLY A 566 26.43 13.99 18.23
CA GLY A 566 26.13 14.58 16.93
C GLY A 566 25.69 13.54 15.89
N ALA A 567 26.30 12.36 15.90
CA ALA A 567 25.90 11.22 15.08
C ALA A 567 24.54 10.65 15.52
N LEU A 568 24.35 10.37 16.82
CA LEU A 568 23.12 9.81 17.38
C LEU A 568 21.90 10.73 17.15
N THR A 569 22.00 12.01 17.51
CA THR A 569 20.90 12.98 17.36
C THR A 569 20.48 13.16 15.90
N SER A 570 21.40 13.00 14.94
CA SER A 570 21.08 13.11 13.52
C SER A 570 20.14 12.03 12.98
N ARG A 571 20.04 10.88 13.66
CA ARG A 571 19.15 9.75 13.28
C ARG A 571 17.82 9.74 14.05
N LEU A 572 17.67 10.58 15.08
CA LEU A 572 16.48 10.63 15.91
C LEU A 572 15.47 11.67 15.38
N PRO A 573 14.20 11.29 15.13
CA PRO A 573 13.21 12.23 14.59
C PRO A 573 12.95 13.39 15.55
N GLY A 574 12.93 14.61 15.00
CA GLY A 574 12.76 15.85 15.76
C GLY A 574 14.04 16.45 16.37
N LEU A 575 15.18 15.74 16.35
CA LEU A 575 16.46 16.23 16.89
C LEU A 575 17.39 16.84 15.81
N ALA A 576 16.84 17.23 14.66
CA ALA A 576 17.60 17.86 13.58
C ALA A 576 18.33 19.14 14.04
N ASN A 577 17.62 20.03 14.75
CA ASN A 577 18.17 21.31 15.22
C ASN A 577 19.28 21.13 16.26
N THR A 578 19.14 20.19 17.19
CA THR A 578 20.20 19.86 18.16
C THR A 578 21.39 19.22 17.46
N SER A 579 21.18 18.32 16.49
CA SER A 579 22.28 17.77 15.69
C SER A 579 23.03 18.84 14.88
N ALA A 580 22.37 19.92 14.46
CA ALA A 580 23.01 21.05 13.78
C ALA A 580 23.80 21.93 14.77
N HIS A 581 23.28 22.13 15.98
CA HIS A 581 23.95 22.83 17.07
C HIS A 581 25.23 22.11 17.51
N LEU A 582 25.16 20.80 17.78
CA LEU A 582 26.32 19.98 18.19
C LEU A 582 27.41 19.95 17.12
N ARG A 583 27.04 19.87 15.84
CA ARG A 583 28.02 19.98 14.73
C ARG A 583 28.70 21.35 14.68
N LYS A 584 27.97 22.44 14.99
CA LYS A 584 28.54 23.79 15.07
C LYS A 584 29.50 23.92 16.25
N GLU A 585 29.16 23.37 17.41
CA GLU A 585 30.04 23.36 18.58
C GLU A 585 31.30 22.53 18.33
N LEU A 586 31.16 21.35 17.70
CA LEU A 586 32.29 20.55 17.24
C LEU A 586 33.19 21.35 16.28
N GLN A 587 32.64 22.04 15.29
CA GLN A 587 33.41 22.91 14.40
C GLN A 587 34.15 24.05 15.13
N GLN A 588 33.56 24.59 16.21
CA GLN A 588 34.20 25.64 17.02
C GLN A 588 35.32 25.08 17.91
N ILE A 589 35.20 23.84 18.40
CA ILE A 589 36.25 23.14 19.16
C ILE A 589 37.38 22.72 18.24
N ASP A 590 37.07 22.17 17.07
CA ASP A 590 38.05 21.82 16.05
C ASP A 590 38.89 23.02 15.58
N GLN A 591 38.33 24.23 15.70
CA GLN A 591 39.04 25.50 15.51
C GLN A 591 39.81 25.97 16.77
N SER A 592 39.26 25.83 17.99
CA SER A 592 39.92 26.32 19.21
C SER A 592 41.03 25.39 19.73
N THR A 593 40.89 24.07 19.61
CA THR A 593 41.93 23.11 20.01
C THR A 593 43.22 23.29 19.21
N ALA A 594 43.14 23.80 17.98
CA ALA A 594 44.31 24.19 17.18
C ALA A 594 44.98 25.51 17.63
N ILE A 595 44.40 26.21 18.61
CA ILE A 595 44.91 27.45 19.21
C ILE A 595 45.37 27.18 20.66
N ASP A 596 44.61 26.37 21.43
CA ASP A 596 44.95 25.98 22.80
C ASP A 596 46.25 25.14 22.89
N ALA A 597 46.65 24.49 21.78
CA ALA A 597 47.93 23.81 21.64
C ALA A 597 49.17 24.73 21.84
N CYS A 598 49.01 26.06 21.76
CA CYS A 598 50.05 27.04 22.05
C CYS A 598 50.31 27.25 23.56
N SER A 599 49.70 26.46 24.44
CA SER A 599 50.00 26.43 25.88
C SER A 599 51.27 25.61 26.18
N PRO A 600 52.19 26.08 27.07
CA PRO A 600 53.53 25.50 27.29
C PRO A 600 53.54 24.17 28.09
N VAL A 601 52.51 23.35 27.91
CA VAL A 601 52.40 21.97 28.43
C VAL A 601 52.25 20.97 27.26
N SER A 602 52.03 21.45 26.03
CA SER A 602 51.82 20.63 24.82
C SER A 602 53.10 20.00 24.24
N ASP A 603 54.29 20.46 24.67
CA ASP A 603 55.62 20.02 24.19
C ASP A 603 55.79 18.49 24.14
N ASN A 604 55.10 17.76 25.02
CA ASN A 604 55.18 16.30 25.17
C ASN A 604 54.53 15.50 24.01
N MET A 605 53.75 16.16 23.14
CA MET A 605 53.28 15.58 21.88
C MET A 605 54.22 15.89 20.71
N ALA A 606 54.69 17.14 20.61
CA ALA A 606 55.67 17.56 19.60
C ALA A 606 56.97 16.74 19.70
N ALA A 607 57.45 16.50 20.92
CA ALA A 607 58.65 15.70 21.21
C ALA A 607 58.57 14.20 20.83
N ARG A 608 57.44 13.71 20.27
CA ARG A 608 57.29 12.33 19.77
C ARG A 608 57.32 12.21 18.25
N LEU A 609 57.16 13.30 17.51
CA LEU A 609 57.27 13.31 16.05
C LEU A 609 58.73 13.54 15.67
N GLN A 610 59.32 12.63 14.89
CA GLN A 610 60.70 12.79 14.41
C GLN A 610 60.76 13.93 13.38
N ASP A 611 61.81 14.74 13.44
CA ASP A 611 62.00 16.08 12.83
C ASP A 611 61.11 16.40 11.61
N ALA A 612 61.22 15.63 10.51
CA ALA A 612 60.52 15.86 9.25
C ALA A 612 58.99 15.62 9.29
N GLU A 613 58.45 15.05 10.37
CA GLU A 613 57.02 14.86 10.64
C GLU A 613 56.48 15.99 11.52
N GLY A 614 57.29 16.51 12.45
CA GLY A 614 57.02 17.73 13.21
C GLY A 614 56.85 18.93 12.29
N GLU A 615 57.82 19.21 11.41
CA GLU A 615 57.79 20.35 10.47
C GLU A 615 56.48 20.50 9.68
N LEU A 616 55.84 19.38 9.33
CA LEU A 616 54.63 19.34 8.51
C LEU A 616 53.34 19.47 9.36
N ASN A 617 53.34 18.95 10.59
CA ASN A 617 52.33 19.33 11.58
C ASN A 617 52.42 20.84 11.86
N ASP A 618 53.63 21.35 12.10
CA ASP A 618 53.89 22.76 12.40
C ASP A 618 53.51 23.70 11.24
N GLU A 619 53.68 23.27 9.98
CA GLU A 619 53.19 24.04 8.83
C GLU A 619 51.65 24.11 8.81
N ILE A 620 50.96 23.00 9.08
CA ILE A 620 49.49 22.95 9.15
C ILE A 620 48.98 23.75 10.37
N GLU A 621 49.66 23.68 11.51
CA GLU A 621 49.32 24.34 12.78
C GLU A 621 49.53 25.86 12.73
N ARG A 622 50.60 26.31 12.07
CA ARG A 622 50.85 27.72 11.74
C ARG A 622 49.82 28.30 10.77
N LEU A 623 49.27 27.48 9.88
CA LEU A 623 48.17 27.87 8.99
C LEU A 623 46.81 27.88 9.70
N LEU A 624 46.58 26.97 10.65
CA LEU A 624 45.36 26.98 11.49
C LEU A 624 45.32 28.22 12.40
N THR A 625 46.42 28.53 13.08
CA THR A 625 46.55 29.73 13.93
C THR A 625 46.49 31.05 13.13
N GLY A 626 46.76 31.02 11.83
CA GLY A 626 46.62 32.18 10.93
C GLY A 626 45.18 32.63 10.68
N GLY A 627 44.17 31.79 10.95
CA GLY A 627 42.74 32.13 10.88
C GLY A 627 42.18 32.41 9.49
N THR A 628 43.01 32.41 8.44
CA THR A 628 42.60 32.62 7.04
C THR A 628 42.17 31.31 6.37
N SER A 629 41.17 31.39 5.49
CA SER A 629 40.80 30.26 4.62
C SER A 629 41.96 29.93 3.69
N LEU A 630 42.43 28.68 3.73
CA LEU A 630 43.61 28.24 2.98
C LEU A 630 43.38 28.27 1.47
N ASP A 631 44.29 28.90 0.73
CA ASP A 631 44.27 28.91 -0.74
C ASP A 631 44.33 27.49 -1.33
N ARG A 632 43.45 27.21 -2.30
CA ARG A 632 43.30 25.87 -2.90
C ARG A 632 44.60 25.24 -3.43
N PRO A 633 45.53 25.96 -4.08
CA PRO A 633 46.82 25.39 -4.49
C PRO A 633 47.70 24.95 -3.30
N THR A 634 47.64 25.70 -2.19
CA THR A 634 48.37 25.37 -0.96
C THR A 634 47.75 24.17 -0.25
N MET A 635 46.41 24.09 -0.24
CA MET A 635 45.67 22.91 0.22
C MET A 635 46.00 21.68 -0.63
N ASP A 636 46.00 21.80 -1.96
CA ASP A 636 46.37 20.71 -2.87
C ASP A 636 47.81 20.24 -2.60
N ARG A 637 48.78 21.15 -2.43
CA ARG A 637 50.17 20.80 -2.07
C ARG A 637 50.25 20.01 -0.76
N LEU A 638 49.58 20.48 0.30
CA LEU A 638 49.61 19.82 1.60
C LEU A 638 48.90 18.46 1.55
N PHE A 639 47.74 18.37 0.91
CA PHE A 639 46.96 17.14 0.74
C PHE A 639 47.80 16.05 0.05
N HIS A 640 48.40 16.35 -1.11
CA HIS A 640 49.25 15.38 -1.82
C HIS A 640 50.46 14.96 -0.96
N THR A 641 51.10 15.89 -0.25
CA THR A 641 52.27 15.59 0.59
C THR A 641 51.91 14.64 1.75
N VAL A 642 50.77 14.85 2.42
CA VAL A 642 50.30 13.96 3.49
C VAL A 642 49.86 12.60 2.94
N VAL A 643 49.17 12.58 1.79
CA VAL A 643 48.74 11.34 1.11
C VAL A 643 49.93 10.46 0.70
N THR A 644 50.95 11.01 0.04
CA THR A 644 52.13 10.21 -0.36
C THR A 644 52.91 9.66 0.83
N ARG A 645 52.91 10.37 1.97
CA ARG A 645 53.48 9.84 3.24
C ARG A 645 52.60 8.75 3.86
N LEU A 646 51.27 8.91 3.83
CA LEU A 646 50.31 7.89 4.26
C LEU A 646 50.47 6.58 3.46
N GLU A 647 50.53 6.67 2.13
CA GLU A 647 50.79 5.53 1.23
C GLU A 647 52.13 4.86 1.51
N GLY A 648 53.18 5.65 1.83
CA GLY A 648 54.48 5.14 2.24
C GLY A 648 54.50 4.41 3.60
N SER A 649 53.56 4.74 4.50
CA SER A 649 53.45 4.18 5.87
C SER A 649 52.70 2.84 5.94
N TRP A 650 51.88 2.52 4.93
CA TRP A 650 51.03 1.32 4.86
C TRP A 650 51.78 0.04 5.26
N ALA A 651 51.21 -0.67 6.24
CA ALA A 651 51.70 -1.92 6.82
C ALA A 651 53.10 -1.89 7.47
N LYS A 652 53.71 -0.70 7.69
CA LYS A 652 55.01 -0.57 8.38
C LYS A 652 54.89 -0.01 9.79
N ASP A 653 54.03 1.00 9.98
CA ASP A 653 53.93 1.75 11.23
C ASP A 653 52.50 2.29 11.41
N SER A 654 51.81 1.79 12.43
CA SER A 654 50.43 2.19 12.73
C SER A 654 50.33 3.57 13.37
N GLU A 655 51.35 4.01 14.11
CA GLU A 655 51.31 5.29 14.83
C GLU A 655 51.47 6.43 13.81
N LYS A 656 52.36 6.25 12.83
CA LYS A 656 52.48 7.16 11.67
C LYS A 656 51.21 7.17 10.80
N GLN A 657 50.61 6.01 10.54
CA GLN A 657 49.33 5.96 9.80
C GLN A 657 48.22 6.74 10.52
N HIS A 658 48.15 6.64 11.86
CA HIS A 658 47.22 7.42 12.69
C HIS A 658 47.50 8.92 12.58
N ALA A 659 48.75 9.34 12.77
CA ALA A 659 49.17 10.74 12.68
C ALA A 659 48.85 11.38 11.31
N TYR A 660 49.20 10.72 10.20
CA TYR A 660 48.87 11.22 8.86
C TYR A 660 47.35 11.26 8.60
N SER A 661 46.59 10.31 9.15
CA SER A 661 45.11 10.32 9.07
C SER A 661 44.50 11.48 9.88
N ALA A 662 45.09 11.82 11.03
CA ALA A 662 44.69 12.97 11.84
C ALA A 662 45.04 14.31 11.18
N LEU A 663 46.20 14.42 10.51
CA LEU A 663 46.53 15.62 9.71
C LEU A 663 45.54 15.84 8.55
N LEU A 664 45.06 14.77 7.91
CA LEU A 664 43.98 14.87 6.93
C LEU A 664 42.65 15.36 7.56
N ALA A 665 42.33 14.93 8.79
CA ALA A 665 41.17 15.45 9.52
C ALA A 665 41.31 16.96 9.80
N ARG A 666 42.50 17.43 10.20
CA ARG A 666 42.80 18.86 10.40
C ARG A 666 42.66 19.67 9.11
N LEU A 667 43.20 19.17 7.99
CA LEU A 667 43.11 19.84 6.68
C LEU A 667 41.67 20.01 6.18
N ARG A 668 40.77 19.06 6.49
CA ARG A 668 39.35 19.12 6.10
C ARG A 668 38.58 20.31 6.72
N ILE A 669 39.08 20.91 7.79
CA ILE A 669 38.42 22.02 8.50
C ILE A 669 38.40 23.31 7.65
N PHE A 670 39.39 23.52 6.77
CA PHE A 670 39.56 24.79 6.01
C PHE A 670 38.57 24.97 4.84
N ASP A 671 38.43 23.96 3.97
CA ASP A 671 37.43 23.91 2.87
C ASP A 671 36.98 22.46 2.72
N THR A 672 35.86 22.11 3.38
CA THR A 672 35.29 20.76 3.36
C THR A 672 34.90 20.31 1.94
N GLN A 673 34.50 21.24 1.07
CA GLN A 673 34.02 20.91 -0.28
C GLN A 673 35.19 20.60 -1.22
N HIS A 674 36.24 21.41 -1.18
CA HIS A 674 37.45 21.16 -1.97
C HIS A 674 38.20 19.91 -1.47
N PHE A 675 38.28 19.72 -0.15
CA PHE A 675 38.86 18.52 0.45
C PHE A 675 38.09 17.25 0.05
N ASP A 676 36.75 17.23 0.14
CA ASP A 676 35.96 16.04 -0.19
C ASP A 676 36.07 15.62 -1.67
N VAL A 677 36.25 16.59 -2.58
CA VAL A 677 36.58 16.31 -4.00
C VAL A 677 37.95 15.63 -4.11
N ARG A 678 39.00 16.17 -3.46
CA ARG A 678 40.34 15.55 -3.49
C ARG A 678 40.40 14.18 -2.82
N MET A 679 39.64 13.99 -1.76
CA MET A 679 39.46 12.68 -1.14
C MET A 679 38.76 11.69 -2.09
N THR A 680 37.81 12.15 -2.91
CA THR A 680 37.16 11.33 -3.94
C THR A 680 38.13 10.98 -5.08
N ASP A 681 38.92 11.96 -5.55
CA ASP A 681 40.00 11.75 -6.55
C ASP A 681 40.98 10.67 -6.06
N TRP A 682 41.37 10.71 -4.78
CA TRP A 682 42.30 9.76 -4.16
C TRP A 682 41.69 8.36 -3.95
N VAL A 683 40.45 8.25 -3.48
CA VAL A 683 39.75 6.94 -3.38
C VAL A 683 39.65 6.29 -4.77
N HIS A 684 39.46 7.07 -5.83
CA HIS A 684 39.56 6.54 -7.19
C HIS A 684 40.99 6.12 -7.56
N HIS A 685 42.03 6.86 -7.16
CA HIS A 685 43.42 6.40 -7.32
C HIS A 685 43.66 5.03 -6.65
N VAL A 686 43.26 4.86 -5.38
CA VAL A 686 43.37 3.59 -4.64
C VAL A 686 42.64 2.45 -5.34
N SER A 687 41.50 2.72 -5.99
CA SER A 687 40.77 1.71 -6.78
C SER A 687 41.52 1.18 -8.01
N ILE A 688 42.49 1.96 -8.55
CA ILE A 688 43.29 1.59 -9.73
C ILE A 688 44.76 1.20 -9.38
N MET A 689 45.15 1.21 -8.11
CA MET A 689 46.48 0.77 -7.68
C MET A 689 46.67 -0.74 -7.86
N LYS A 690 47.71 -1.13 -8.61
CA LYS A 690 48.05 -2.55 -8.85
C LYS A 690 48.44 -3.32 -7.59
N THR A 691 49.02 -2.63 -6.61
CA THR A 691 49.53 -3.19 -5.34
C THR A 691 49.17 -2.24 -4.19
N ARG A 692 48.35 -2.72 -3.25
CA ARG A 692 47.93 -2.01 -2.03
C ARG A 692 47.61 -3.03 -0.92
N PRO A 693 47.60 -2.65 0.37
CA PRO A 693 47.07 -3.51 1.44
C PRO A 693 45.54 -3.66 1.34
N THR A 694 44.93 -4.39 2.27
CA THR A 694 43.48 -4.61 2.28
C THR A 694 42.75 -3.31 2.60
N LEU A 695 41.49 -3.15 2.15
CA LEU A 695 40.73 -1.93 2.46
C LEU A 695 40.41 -1.78 3.96
N PHE A 696 40.46 -2.88 4.74
CA PHE A 696 40.38 -2.84 6.20
C PHE A 696 41.61 -2.20 6.87
N ASP A 697 42.76 -2.23 6.21
CA ASP A 697 43.98 -1.57 6.70
C ASP A 697 44.00 -0.07 6.36
N ILE A 698 43.33 0.34 5.27
CA ILE A 698 43.36 1.73 4.75
C ILE A 698 42.23 2.59 5.31
N TYR A 699 40.97 2.20 5.08
CA TYR A 699 39.83 3.11 5.20
C TYR A 699 39.20 3.26 6.59
N PRO A 700 39.14 2.25 7.48
CA PRO A 700 38.46 2.39 8.77
C PRO A 700 38.94 3.55 9.65
N PHE A 701 40.25 3.85 9.69
CA PHE A 701 40.79 5.03 10.39
C PHE A 701 40.26 6.35 9.82
N LEU A 702 40.34 6.52 8.49
CA LEU A 702 39.87 7.73 7.81
C LEU A 702 38.36 7.92 7.98
N ILE A 703 37.60 6.85 8.16
CA ILE A 703 36.15 6.90 8.42
C ILE A 703 35.86 7.18 9.90
N SER A 704 36.58 6.57 10.86
CA SER A 704 36.38 6.78 12.30
C SER A 704 36.80 8.18 12.77
N LEU A 705 37.73 8.82 12.06
CA LEU A 705 38.15 10.22 12.24
C LEU A 705 37.28 11.23 11.45
N GLY A 706 36.46 10.76 10.50
CA GLY A 706 35.60 11.62 9.68
C GLY A 706 36.30 12.32 8.51
N CYS A 707 37.45 11.80 8.05
CA CYS A 707 38.14 12.24 6.83
C CYS A 707 37.44 11.72 5.55
N LEU A 708 36.76 10.57 5.63
CA LEU A 708 36.17 9.87 4.49
C LEU A 708 34.78 9.31 4.85
N GLY A 709 33.81 9.42 3.95
CA GLY A 709 32.48 8.81 4.08
C GLY A 709 32.35 7.50 3.32
N LEU A 710 31.60 6.52 3.86
CA LEU A 710 31.27 5.28 3.14
C LEU A 710 30.55 5.55 1.80
N SER A 711 29.73 6.60 1.74
CA SER A 711 29.07 7.07 0.51
C SER A 711 30.07 7.41 -0.60
N THR A 712 31.14 8.14 -0.27
CA THR A 712 32.22 8.49 -1.20
C THR A 712 32.93 7.25 -1.74
N ILE A 713 33.13 6.22 -0.91
CA ILE A 713 33.70 4.95 -1.38
C ILE A 713 32.71 4.24 -2.33
N MET A 714 31.44 4.15 -1.94
CA MET A 714 30.40 3.49 -2.75
C MET A 714 30.20 4.15 -4.12
N THR A 715 30.26 5.49 -4.24
CA THR A 715 30.13 6.15 -5.55
C THR A 715 31.25 5.77 -6.52
N THR A 716 32.48 5.50 -6.04
CA THR A 716 33.57 5.01 -6.92
C THR A 716 33.30 3.64 -7.54
N THR A 717 32.41 2.83 -6.95
CA THR A 717 32.06 1.48 -7.45
C THR A 717 30.99 1.47 -8.56
N THR A 718 30.55 2.65 -9.02
CA THR A 718 29.51 2.80 -10.06
C THR A 718 30.04 2.73 -11.50
N VAL A 719 31.35 2.62 -11.69
CA VAL A 719 32.02 2.57 -13.01
C VAL A 719 31.69 1.25 -13.74
N ASP A 720 31.40 1.32 -15.05
CA ASP A 720 31.10 0.14 -15.89
C ASP A 720 32.29 -0.87 -15.84
N PRO A 721 32.09 -2.10 -15.30
CA PRO A 721 33.18 -3.06 -15.05
C PRO A 721 33.73 -3.72 -16.32
N SER A 722 33.39 -3.21 -17.50
CA SER A 722 34.05 -3.53 -18.77
C SER A 722 35.36 -2.75 -18.98
N LYS A 723 35.56 -1.62 -18.28
CA LYS A 723 36.76 -0.77 -18.44
C LYS A 723 37.96 -1.18 -17.56
N VAL A 724 37.74 -2.04 -16.56
CA VAL A 724 38.73 -2.34 -15.50
C VAL A 724 39.65 -3.52 -15.85
N VAL A 725 39.27 -4.37 -16.82
CA VAL A 725 39.99 -5.61 -17.14
C VAL A 725 40.97 -5.40 -18.29
N GLY A 726 42.19 -4.98 -17.96
CA GLY A 726 43.27 -4.63 -18.90
C GLY A 726 44.60 -5.36 -18.66
N GLY A 727 44.54 -6.66 -18.37
CA GLY A 727 45.72 -7.52 -18.18
C GLY A 727 46.26 -7.58 -16.74
N GLN A 728 46.45 -8.82 -16.25
CA GLN A 728 46.81 -9.22 -14.88
C GLN A 728 45.69 -9.03 -13.84
N ILE A 729 45.57 -10.01 -12.94
CA ILE A 729 44.62 -10.06 -11.82
C ILE A 729 45.35 -9.51 -10.58
N GLY A 730 44.67 -8.68 -9.78
CA GLY A 730 45.25 -8.01 -8.60
C GLY A 730 44.24 -7.15 -7.85
N CYS A 731 44.70 -6.26 -6.98
CA CYS A 731 43.86 -5.45 -6.06
C CYS A 731 42.82 -4.55 -6.76
N THR A 732 42.95 -4.32 -8.07
CA THR A 732 41.99 -3.58 -8.91
C THR A 732 40.80 -4.44 -9.38
N SER A 733 40.96 -5.77 -9.40
CA SER A 733 39.97 -6.74 -9.90
C SER A 733 39.08 -7.34 -8.80
N THR A 734 39.40 -7.06 -7.54
CA THR A 734 38.64 -7.43 -6.33
C THR A 734 38.11 -6.21 -5.58
N TYR A 735 38.28 -5.00 -6.11
CA TYR A 735 38.02 -3.76 -5.38
C TYR A 735 36.56 -3.64 -4.94
N MET A 736 35.58 -3.96 -5.79
CA MET A 736 34.17 -3.88 -5.41
C MET A 736 33.78 -5.00 -4.44
N GLN A 737 34.42 -6.18 -4.52
CA GLN A 737 34.28 -7.23 -3.50
C GLN A 737 34.82 -6.80 -2.13
N GLU A 738 35.99 -6.17 -2.09
CA GLU A 738 36.61 -5.66 -0.85
C GLU A 738 35.83 -4.46 -0.27
N VAL A 739 35.28 -3.56 -1.10
CA VAL A 739 34.40 -2.48 -0.64
C VAL A 739 33.11 -3.06 -0.05
N LEU A 740 32.54 -4.12 -0.64
CA LEU A 740 31.38 -4.79 -0.06
C LEU A 740 31.72 -5.44 1.30
N GLN A 741 32.85 -6.14 1.39
CA GLN A 741 33.33 -6.73 2.64
C GLN A 741 33.54 -5.66 3.73
N LEU A 742 34.13 -4.51 3.36
CA LEU A 742 34.35 -3.36 4.25
C LEU A 742 33.05 -2.76 4.79
N VAL A 743 31.95 -2.76 4.04
CA VAL A 743 30.67 -2.21 4.51
C VAL A 743 29.90 -3.21 5.38
N VAL A 744 29.91 -4.51 5.03
CA VAL A 744 28.98 -5.49 5.62
C VAL A 744 29.61 -6.29 6.77
N SER A 745 30.86 -6.75 6.63
CA SER A 745 31.48 -7.68 7.58
C SER A 745 32.22 -6.94 8.71
N PRO A 746 32.22 -7.48 9.95
CA PRO A 746 32.91 -6.85 11.08
C PRO A 746 34.42 -6.76 10.87
N LEU A 747 35.06 -5.75 11.47
CA LEU A 747 36.51 -5.57 11.42
C LEU A 747 37.28 -6.80 11.96
N PRO A 748 38.38 -7.22 11.32
CA PRO A 748 39.22 -8.30 11.85
C PRO A 748 39.79 -8.01 13.26
N PRO A 749 40.01 -9.04 14.09
CA PRO A 749 40.51 -8.90 15.46
C PRO A 749 42.02 -8.59 15.55
N LYS A 750 42.67 -8.27 14.43
CA LYS A 750 44.07 -7.86 14.33
C LYS A 750 44.24 -6.43 13.79
N ASN A 751 43.15 -5.66 13.75
CA ASN A 751 43.19 -4.29 13.28
C ASN A 751 43.94 -3.37 14.26
N ALA A 752 44.60 -2.35 13.71
CA ALA A 752 45.41 -1.43 14.48
C ALA A 752 44.60 -0.27 15.13
N LEU A 753 43.28 -0.25 14.92
CA LEU A 753 42.35 0.72 15.51
C LEU A 753 42.18 0.46 17.02
N SER A 754 41.98 1.51 17.80
CA SER A 754 41.46 1.37 19.17
C SER A 754 40.06 0.75 19.19
N GLN A 755 39.65 0.19 20.34
CA GLN A 755 38.31 -0.42 20.49
C GLN A 755 37.17 0.57 20.19
N GLU A 756 37.38 1.86 20.46
CA GLU A 756 36.39 2.92 20.25
C GLU A 756 36.36 3.40 18.80
N GLU A 757 37.49 3.52 18.13
CA GLU A 757 37.53 3.81 16.68
C GLU A 757 36.92 2.67 15.87
N ALA A 758 37.21 1.43 16.25
CA ALA A 758 36.60 0.24 15.66
C ALA A 758 35.08 0.21 15.86
N TYR A 759 34.58 0.59 17.04
CA TYR A 759 33.14 0.65 17.31
C TYR A 759 32.46 1.84 16.60
N ARG A 760 33.12 3.01 16.52
CA ARG A 760 32.68 4.16 15.70
C ARG A 760 32.59 3.82 14.21
N PHE A 761 33.51 3.00 13.70
CA PHE A 761 33.40 2.46 12.35
C PHE A 761 32.23 1.47 12.22
N TYR A 762 32.03 0.57 13.19
CA TYR A 762 30.89 -0.35 13.22
C TYR A 762 29.52 0.36 13.23
N VAL A 763 29.40 1.52 13.89
CA VAL A 763 28.23 2.41 13.76
C VAL A 763 27.96 2.71 12.28
N GLN A 764 28.97 3.16 11.52
CA GLN A 764 28.80 3.50 10.10
C GLN A 764 28.39 2.28 9.26
N GLN A 765 28.98 1.10 9.52
CA GLN A 765 28.59 -0.15 8.88
C GLN A 765 27.13 -0.54 9.16
N ARG A 766 26.61 -0.30 10.36
CA ARG A 766 25.19 -0.57 10.69
C ARG A 766 24.23 0.51 10.19
N VAL A 767 24.71 1.73 9.93
CA VAL A 767 23.94 2.85 9.36
C VAL A 767 23.79 2.74 7.84
N ALA A 768 24.84 2.31 7.13
CA ALA A 768 24.87 2.30 5.66
C ALA A 768 23.68 1.55 5.00
N PRO A 769 23.22 0.37 5.45
CA PRO A 769 22.06 -0.31 4.87
C PRO A 769 20.74 0.46 4.97
N GLN A 770 20.61 1.38 5.93
CA GLN A 770 19.42 2.22 6.09
C GLN A 770 19.47 3.48 5.23
N GLN A 771 20.65 4.10 5.09
CA GLN A 771 20.82 5.37 4.38
C GLN A 771 21.13 5.21 2.88
N HIS A 772 21.87 4.16 2.49
CA HIS A 772 22.48 4.01 1.16
C HIS A 772 21.96 2.79 0.39
N HIS A 773 20.71 2.36 0.66
CA HIS A 773 20.12 1.13 0.11
C HIS A 773 20.27 0.97 -1.42
N ARG A 774 20.09 2.06 -2.20
CA ARG A 774 20.24 2.04 -3.66
C ARG A 774 21.71 1.87 -4.11
N GLU A 775 22.64 2.53 -3.44
CA GLU A 775 24.08 2.43 -3.74
C GLU A 775 24.59 1.02 -3.41
N LEU A 776 24.13 0.45 -2.29
CA LEU A 776 24.45 -0.92 -1.89
C LEU A 776 23.89 -1.98 -2.85
N ALA A 777 22.69 -1.79 -3.40
CA ALA A 777 22.16 -2.67 -4.43
C ALA A 777 23.01 -2.65 -5.72
N VAL A 778 23.60 -1.51 -6.07
CA VAL A 778 24.55 -1.40 -7.20
C VAL A 778 25.90 -2.02 -6.84
N LEU A 779 26.42 -1.81 -5.64
CA LEU A 779 27.66 -2.41 -5.15
C LEU A 779 27.60 -3.94 -5.17
N VAL A 780 26.56 -4.54 -4.57
CA VAL A 780 26.35 -6.00 -4.56
C VAL A 780 26.23 -6.55 -5.98
N ARG A 781 25.53 -5.84 -6.88
CA ARG A 781 25.47 -6.24 -8.29
C ARG A 781 26.86 -6.23 -8.93
N ASN A 782 27.65 -5.20 -8.71
CA ASN A 782 28.93 -5.02 -9.40
C ASN A 782 30.04 -5.92 -8.82
N SER A 783 30.05 -6.19 -7.51
CA SER A 783 30.94 -7.19 -6.89
C SER A 783 30.66 -8.61 -7.39
N LEU A 784 29.39 -8.93 -7.71
CA LEU A 784 29.04 -10.20 -8.36
C LEU A 784 29.54 -10.27 -9.82
N ILE A 785 29.67 -9.14 -10.52
CA ILE A 785 30.30 -9.04 -11.85
C ILE A 785 31.82 -9.21 -11.80
N GLU A 786 32.48 -8.75 -10.73
CA GLU A 786 33.88 -9.10 -10.48
C GLU A 786 34.01 -10.60 -10.21
N TYR A 787 33.21 -11.14 -9.28
CA TYR A 787 33.28 -12.54 -8.88
C TYR A 787 33.02 -13.52 -10.04
N SER A 788 31.96 -13.33 -10.83
CA SER A 788 31.63 -14.25 -11.94
C SER A 788 32.68 -14.28 -13.05
N LYS A 789 33.48 -13.22 -13.21
CA LYS A 789 34.62 -13.19 -14.15
C LYS A 789 35.84 -13.93 -13.61
N LEU A 790 35.99 -14.01 -12.29
CA LEU A 790 37.13 -14.64 -11.62
C LEU A 790 36.95 -16.14 -11.37
N GLN A 791 35.73 -16.68 -11.44
CA GLN A 791 35.45 -18.12 -11.25
C GLN A 791 36.24 -19.05 -12.17
N ASN A 792 36.62 -18.60 -13.38
CA ASN A 792 37.40 -19.38 -14.35
C ASN A 792 38.93 -19.31 -14.12
N SER A 793 39.38 -18.87 -12.93
CA SER A 793 40.80 -18.74 -12.57
C SER A 793 41.15 -19.55 -11.32
N GLU A 794 42.36 -20.09 -11.27
CA GLU A 794 42.91 -20.83 -10.11
C GLU A 794 42.90 -20.00 -8.82
N MET A 795 42.90 -18.67 -8.93
CA MET A 795 42.87 -17.73 -7.80
C MET A 795 41.47 -17.49 -7.21
N SER A 796 40.42 -18.11 -7.76
CA SER A 796 39.02 -17.94 -7.34
C SER A 796 38.76 -18.26 -5.87
N THR A 797 39.54 -19.15 -5.27
CA THR A 797 39.52 -19.50 -3.84
C THR A 797 39.95 -18.37 -2.90
N ASN A 798 40.71 -17.39 -3.41
CA ASN A 798 41.21 -16.24 -2.65
C ASN A 798 40.35 -14.97 -2.80
N ALA A 799 39.28 -15.00 -3.60
CA ALA A 799 38.38 -13.86 -3.76
C ALA A 799 37.51 -13.65 -2.51
N PRO A 800 37.21 -12.40 -2.06
CA PRO A 800 36.42 -12.17 -0.86
C PRO A 800 35.06 -12.88 -0.87
N LEU A 801 34.32 -12.86 -2.00
CA LEU A 801 33.02 -13.54 -2.09
C LEU A 801 33.11 -15.08 -2.13
N ALA A 802 34.31 -15.69 -2.15
CA ALA A 802 34.46 -17.13 -1.94
C ALA A 802 34.36 -17.51 -0.45
N GLN A 803 34.51 -16.56 0.48
CA GLN A 803 34.41 -16.80 1.92
C GLN A 803 32.94 -16.97 2.34
N GLN A 804 32.61 -18.07 3.03
CA GLN A 804 31.24 -18.36 3.44
C GLN A 804 30.65 -17.29 4.35
N ASP A 805 31.43 -16.77 5.31
CA ASP A 805 30.98 -15.71 6.24
C ASP A 805 30.49 -14.46 5.48
N LEU A 806 31.22 -14.02 4.45
CA LEU A 806 30.81 -12.88 3.61
C LEU A 806 29.57 -13.21 2.76
N GLN A 807 29.41 -14.45 2.31
CA GLN A 807 28.21 -14.85 1.57
C GLN A 807 26.95 -14.79 2.46
N ASP A 808 27.05 -15.24 3.72
CA ASP A 808 25.93 -15.19 4.67
C ASP A 808 25.61 -13.74 5.10
N ASP A 809 26.63 -12.90 5.32
CA ASP A 809 26.52 -11.44 5.51
C ASP A 809 25.81 -10.76 4.32
N VAL A 810 26.20 -11.10 3.08
CA VAL A 810 25.59 -10.54 1.85
C VAL A 810 24.16 -11.07 1.64
N LEU A 811 23.85 -12.29 2.05
CA LEU A 811 22.48 -12.80 2.06
C LEU A 811 21.60 -12.01 3.06
N ASP A 812 22.11 -11.66 4.24
CA ASP A 812 21.37 -10.82 5.21
C ASP A 812 21.22 -9.36 4.74
N LEU A 813 22.23 -8.79 4.06
CA LEU A 813 22.08 -7.51 3.37
C LEU A 813 21.01 -7.58 2.28
N LEU A 814 21.03 -8.60 1.42
CA LEU A 814 20.04 -8.79 0.37
C LEU A 814 18.62 -8.98 0.93
N ARG A 815 18.45 -9.67 2.06
CA ARG A 815 17.18 -9.71 2.80
C ARG A 815 16.71 -8.31 3.15
N LEU A 816 17.57 -7.45 3.71
CA LEU A 816 17.23 -6.08 4.08
C LEU A 816 16.89 -5.21 2.85
N LEU A 817 17.69 -5.28 1.78
CA LEU A 817 17.48 -4.47 0.57
C LEU A 817 16.17 -4.82 -0.15
N VAL A 818 15.85 -6.11 -0.29
CA VAL A 818 14.61 -6.58 -0.93
C VAL A 818 13.36 -6.20 -0.13
N LEU A 819 13.46 -6.14 1.21
CA LEU A 819 12.36 -5.69 2.08
C LEU A 819 12.18 -4.16 2.04
N ASN A 820 13.28 -3.41 1.99
CA ASN A 820 13.24 -1.95 1.90
C ASN A 820 12.70 -1.49 0.53
N ASP A 821 13.17 -2.06 -0.58
CA ASP A 821 12.70 -1.72 -1.92
C ASP A 821 12.84 -2.90 -2.89
N SER A 822 11.88 -3.83 -2.85
CA SER A 822 11.77 -4.96 -3.80
C SER A 822 11.87 -4.52 -5.27
N PRO A 823 11.00 -3.63 -5.81
CA PRO A 823 11.02 -3.34 -7.24
C PRO A 823 12.31 -2.66 -7.72
N THR A 824 12.91 -1.74 -6.95
CA THR A 824 14.20 -1.15 -7.35
C THR A 824 15.35 -2.15 -7.23
N THR A 825 15.36 -3.00 -6.20
CA THR A 825 16.39 -4.04 -6.02
C THR A 825 16.31 -5.09 -7.14
N VAL A 826 15.10 -5.54 -7.47
CA VAL A 826 14.80 -6.39 -8.64
C VAL A 826 15.28 -5.75 -9.94
N GLN A 827 14.94 -4.48 -10.17
CA GLN A 827 15.32 -3.78 -11.39
C GLN A 827 16.84 -3.67 -11.52
N ILE A 828 17.54 -3.29 -10.44
CA ILE A 828 19.01 -3.16 -10.44
C ILE A 828 19.65 -4.51 -10.75
N LEU A 829 19.37 -5.54 -9.95
CA LEU A 829 19.99 -6.87 -10.09
C LEU A 829 19.69 -7.51 -11.46
N GLY A 830 18.49 -7.30 -12.02
CA GLY A 830 18.12 -7.78 -13.35
C GLY A 830 18.67 -6.97 -14.54
N THR A 831 19.32 -5.82 -14.34
CA THR A 831 19.86 -5.03 -15.47
C THR A 831 21.06 -5.72 -16.14
N LYS A 832 21.10 -5.63 -17.49
CA LYS A 832 22.18 -6.18 -18.35
C LYS A 832 22.49 -7.68 -18.12
N LEU A 833 21.51 -8.50 -17.71
CA LEU A 833 21.67 -9.95 -17.45
C LEU A 833 21.75 -10.82 -18.73
N ALA A 834 22.17 -10.26 -19.86
CA ALA A 834 22.08 -10.92 -21.17
C ALA A 834 23.21 -11.94 -21.42
N ASP A 835 24.39 -11.70 -20.86
CA ASP A 835 25.60 -12.49 -21.05
C ASP A 835 26.29 -12.76 -19.69
N SER A 836 27.15 -13.79 -19.64
CA SER A 836 28.07 -14.15 -18.53
C SER A 836 27.49 -15.04 -17.40
N PRO A 837 28.33 -15.88 -16.72
CA PRO A 837 27.99 -16.69 -15.52
C PRO A 837 27.32 -15.97 -14.33
N LEU A 838 27.13 -14.65 -14.40
CA LEU A 838 26.26 -13.88 -13.50
C LEU A 838 24.91 -14.54 -13.22
N SER A 839 24.28 -15.11 -14.24
CA SER A 839 22.96 -15.74 -14.11
C SER A 839 23.00 -16.95 -13.17
N GLU A 840 24.08 -17.73 -13.17
CA GLU A 840 24.26 -18.90 -12.31
C GLU A 840 24.53 -18.49 -10.85
N VAL A 841 25.41 -17.51 -10.65
CA VAL A 841 25.71 -16.98 -9.31
C VAL A 841 24.47 -16.34 -8.69
N LEU A 842 23.72 -15.53 -9.44
CA LEU A 842 22.46 -14.94 -8.99
C LEU A 842 21.37 -16.01 -8.79
N ALA A 843 21.33 -17.07 -9.61
CA ALA A 843 20.43 -18.19 -9.39
C ALA A 843 20.73 -18.91 -8.06
N SER A 844 22.00 -19.21 -7.76
CA SER A 844 22.45 -19.80 -6.50
C SER A 844 22.09 -18.94 -5.28
N ILE A 845 22.42 -17.65 -5.32
CA ILE A 845 22.11 -16.68 -4.25
C ILE A 845 20.60 -16.59 -4.02
N THR A 846 19.80 -16.49 -5.09
CA THR A 846 18.32 -16.42 -4.97
C THR A 846 17.69 -17.74 -4.54
N THR A 847 18.28 -18.91 -4.83
CA THR A 847 17.87 -20.18 -4.22
C THR A 847 18.11 -20.15 -2.71
N ARG A 848 19.30 -19.73 -2.23
CA ARG A 848 19.62 -19.63 -0.80
C ARG A 848 18.80 -18.58 -0.03
N LEU A 849 18.34 -17.52 -0.70
CA LEU A 849 17.40 -16.55 -0.12
C LEU A 849 15.99 -17.14 0.11
N LEU A 850 15.55 -18.07 -0.75
CA LEU A 850 14.24 -18.72 -0.68
C LEU A 850 14.22 -20.01 0.15
N ALA A 851 15.26 -20.83 0.04
CA ALA A 851 15.36 -22.16 0.62
C ALA A 851 16.78 -22.36 1.20
N PRO A 852 17.04 -21.92 2.45
CA PRO A 852 18.39 -21.94 3.04
C PRO A 852 18.92 -23.36 3.33
N THR A 853 18.08 -24.40 3.23
CA THR A 853 18.40 -25.80 3.48
C THR A 853 18.43 -26.66 2.20
N ARG A 854 18.38 -26.04 1.01
CA ARG A 854 18.47 -26.72 -0.29
C ARG A 854 19.83 -26.43 -0.92
N ASP A 855 20.42 -27.44 -1.55
CA ASP A 855 21.75 -27.29 -2.15
C ASP A 855 21.78 -26.19 -3.23
N PRO A 856 22.79 -25.30 -3.24
CA PRO A 856 22.83 -24.13 -4.12
C PRO A 856 23.05 -24.47 -5.60
N SER A 857 23.39 -25.73 -5.91
CA SER A 857 23.58 -26.29 -7.25
C SER A 857 22.29 -26.84 -7.87
N ASP A 858 21.21 -27.00 -7.10
CA ASP A 858 19.94 -27.58 -7.58
C ASP A 858 19.03 -26.49 -8.19
N PRO A 859 18.73 -26.54 -9.51
CA PRO A 859 17.97 -25.50 -10.20
C PRO A 859 16.47 -25.55 -9.85
N MET A 860 16.08 -24.70 -8.90
CA MET A 860 14.70 -24.55 -8.44
C MET A 860 13.73 -24.17 -9.59
N THR A 861 12.77 -25.06 -9.90
CA THR A 861 11.76 -24.87 -10.96
C THR A 861 10.72 -23.80 -10.60
N PHE A 862 10.09 -23.19 -11.61
CA PHE A 862 9.05 -22.18 -11.39
C PHE A 862 7.87 -22.69 -10.55
N GLU A 863 7.48 -23.95 -10.71
CA GLU A 863 6.47 -24.62 -9.87
C GLU A 863 6.82 -24.53 -8.38
N THR A 864 8.01 -25.01 -7.99
CA THR A 864 8.45 -24.97 -6.58
C THR A 864 8.60 -23.54 -6.04
N VAL A 865 8.88 -22.54 -6.89
CA VAL A 865 8.93 -21.11 -6.47
C VAL A 865 7.53 -20.56 -6.17
N LEU A 866 6.50 -21.04 -6.88
CA LEU A 866 5.10 -20.70 -6.65
C LEU A 866 4.51 -21.47 -5.45
N GLU A 867 4.92 -22.71 -5.22
CA GLU A 867 4.56 -23.50 -4.03
C GLU A 867 5.08 -22.85 -2.74
N LEU A 868 6.34 -22.37 -2.73
CA LEU A 868 6.89 -21.65 -1.58
C LEU A 868 6.32 -20.22 -1.38
N ALA A 869 5.43 -19.72 -2.26
CA ALA A 869 4.90 -18.37 -2.17
C ALA A 869 3.88 -18.22 -1.01
N ASN A 870 4.25 -17.41 -0.02
CA ASN A 870 3.44 -17.01 1.13
C ASN A 870 3.71 -15.53 1.47
N ASP A 871 3.01 -14.97 2.47
CA ASP A 871 3.12 -13.55 2.83
C ASP A 871 4.55 -13.07 3.13
N PHE A 872 5.42 -13.95 3.65
CA PHE A 872 6.77 -13.60 4.05
C PHE A 872 7.80 -13.83 2.93
N THR A 873 7.60 -14.84 2.07
CA THR A 873 8.50 -15.18 0.95
C THR A 873 8.23 -14.38 -0.33
N LEU A 874 7.04 -13.77 -0.47
CA LEU A 874 6.58 -13.09 -1.69
C LEU A 874 7.64 -12.18 -2.38
N PRO A 875 8.39 -11.30 -1.68
CA PRO A 875 9.42 -10.46 -2.32
C PRO A 875 10.60 -11.25 -2.90
N PHE A 876 10.93 -12.39 -2.28
CA PHE A 876 12.01 -13.27 -2.71
C PHE A 876 11.57 -14.16 -3.89
N CYS A 877 10.29 -14.57 -3.93
CA CYS A 877 9.68 -15.20 -5.11
C CYS A 877 9.68 -14.23 -6.30
N GLN A 878 9.29 -12.96 -6.10
CA GLN A 878 9.40 -11.89 -7.11
C GLN A 878 10.83 -11.78 -7.65
N LEU A 879 11.84 -11.73 -6.77
CA LEU A 879 13.25 -11.64 -7.17
C LEU A 879 13.70 -12.86 -7.99
N LYS A 880 13.45 -14.08 -7.52
CA LYS A 880 13.82 -15.34 -8.23
C LYS A 880 13.18 -15.42 -9.61
N LEU A 881 11.88 -15.12 -9.72
CA LEU A 881 11.14 -15.15 -10.99
C LEU A 881 11.62 -14.05 -11.94
N SER A 882 11.84 -12.83 -11.45
CA SER A 882 12.32 -11.73 -12.29
C SER A 882 13.69 -12.02 -12.92
N ILE A 883 14.64 -12.59 -12.16
CA ILE A 883 15.98 -12.96 -12.65
C ILE A 883 15.91 -14.13 -13.65
N GLY A 884 15.16 -15.20 -13.33
CA GLY A 884 14.99 -16.34 -14.25
C GLY A 884 14.32 -15.96 -15.58
N LEU A 885 13.42 -14.99 -15.58
CA LEU A 885 12.77 -14.47 -16.79
C LEU A 885 13.62 -13.43 -17.53
N ALA A 886 14.50 -12.70 -16.84
CA ALA A 886 15.44 -11.75 -17.46
C ALA A 886 16.52 -12.47 -18.28
N ALA A 887 17.06 -13.59 -17.78
CA ALA A 887 18.04 -14.41 -18.49
C ALA A 887 17.51 -14.94 -19.85
N SER A 888 16.20 -15.19 -19.96
CA SER A 888 15.56 -15.67 -21.19
C SER A 888 15.60 -14.68 -22.37
N LYS A 889 16.00 -13.41 -22.17
CA LYS A 889 15.96 -12.40 -23.25
C LYS A 889 17.14 -12.44 -24.24
N ALA A 890 18.15 -13.29 -24.02
CA ALA A 890 19.38 -13.28 -24.81
C ALA A 890 19.60 -14.50 -25.73
N GLY A 891 19.01 -15.67 -25.44
CA GLY A 891 19.22 -16.92 -26.20
C GLY A 891 18.60 -16.99 -27.61
N GLY A 892 18.50 -15.86 -28.31
CA GLY A 892 17.64 -15.67 -29.49
C GLY A 892 18.30 -15.78 -30.86
N SER A 893 19.46 -16.46 -31.01
CA SER A 893 20.16 -16.51 -32.32
C SER A 893 21.05 -17.74 -32.59
N SER A 894 20.50 -18.95 -32.47
CA SER A 894 21.04 -20.17 -33.09
C SER A 894 19.90 -21.15 -33.41
N GLY A 895 20.10 -22.00 -34.43
CA GLY A 895 19.04 -22.85 -34.99
C GLY A 895 18.90 -24.24 -34.36
N ASP A 896 17.81 -24.90 -34.78
CA ASP A 896 17.30 -26.22 -34.39
C ASP A 896 16.85 -26.42 -32.92
N GLU A 897 15.77 -27.19 -32.78
CA GLU A 897 15.01 -27.53 -31.56
C GLU A 897 14.91 -26.44 -30.48
N GLN A 898 13.98 -25.49 -30.66
CA GLN A 898 13.63 -24.53 -29.62
C GLN A 898 13.14 -25.25 -28.33
N PRO A 899 13.76 -25.05 -27.17
CA PRO A 899 13.16 -25.45 -25.91
C PRO A 899 11.87 -24.66 -25.67
N PRO A 900 10.89 -25.20 -24.92
CA PRO A 900 9.66 -24.48 -24.60
C PRO A 900 10.01 -23.15 -23.91
N SER A 901 9.34 -22.05 -24.28
CA SER A 901 9.76 -20.75 -23.75
C SER A 901 9.59 -20.70 -22.23
N HIS A 902 10.43 -19.93 -21.53
CA HIS A 902 10.28 -19.76 -20.09
C HIS A 902 8.94 -19.11 -19.71
N VAL A 903 8.24 -18.47 -20.65
CA VAL A 903 6.87 -17.97 -20.49
C VAL A 903 5.86 -19.13 -20.55
N ASP A 904 6.04 -20.11 -21.43
CA ASP A 904 5.21 -21.32 -21.48
C ASP A 904 5.39 -22.18 -20.23
N MET A 905 6.65 -22.37 -19.79
CA MET A 905 6.97 -23.06 -18.53
C MET A 905 6.37 -22.34 -17.32
N LEU A 906 6.46 -21.00 -17.27
CA LEU A 906 5.77 -20.22 -16.25
C LEU A 906 4.25 -20.43 -16.34
N SER A 907 3.65 -20.42 -17.53
CA SER A 907 2.19 -20.60 -17.66
C SER A 907 1.69 -21.97 -17.18
N LYS A 908 2.47 -23.04 -17.42
CA LYS A 908 2.21 -24.38 -16.86
C LYS A 908 2.32 -24.39 -15.33
N ALA A 909 3.38 -23.78 -14.81
CA ALA A 909 3.59 -23.62 -13.37
C ALA A 909 2.46 -22.83 -12.69
N LEU A 910 1.90 -21.83 -13.38
CA LEU A 910 0.74 -21.06 -12.89
C LEU A 910 -0.56 -21.87 -12.97
N ASP A 911 -0.80 -22.67 -14.01
CA ASP A 911 -1.94 -23.60 -14.07
C ASP A 911 -1.90 -24.60 -12.87
N GLN A 912 -0.75 -25.22 -12.61
CA GLN A 912 -0.53 -26.09 -11.44
C GLN A 912 -0.65 -25.34 -10.09
N ALA A 913 -0.24 -24.06 -10.05
CA ALA A 913 -0.42 -23.21 -8.88
C ALA A 913 -1.89 -22.81 -8.63
N VAL A 914 -2.77 -22.90 -9.63
CA VAL A 914 -4.24 -22.83 -9.42
C VAL A 914 -4.75 -24.16 -8.84
N GLU A 915 -4.32 -25.31 -9.37
CA GLU A 915 -4.76 -26.64 -8.90
C GLU A 915 -4.42 -26.90 -7.43
N THR A 916 -3.23 -26.45 -6.98
CA THR A 916 -2.79 -26.49 -5.57
C THR A 916 -3.48 -25.46 -4.66
N LYS A 917 -4.37 -24.61 -5.20
CA LYS A 917 -5.21 -23.62 -4.49
C LYS A 917 -4.44 -22.52 -3.76
N ASN A 918 -3.12 -22.41 -3.93
CA ASN A 918 -2.35 -21.28 -3.45
C ASN A 918 -2.65 -20.07 -4.35
N MET A 919 -3.25 -19.00 -3.83
CA MET A 919 -3.52 -17.76 -4.60
C MET A 919 -2.49 -16.64 -4.35
N MET A 920 -1.49 -16.87 -3.49
CA MET A 920 -0.56 -15.82 -3.05
C MET A 920 0.35 -15.31 -4.16
N TRP A 921 0.68 -16.16 -5.13
CA TRP A 921 1.48 -15.81 -6.31
C TRP A 921 0.81 -14.78 -7.23
N THR A 922 -0.52 -14.59 -7.17
CA THR A 922 -1.20 -13.58 -7.99
C THR A 922 -0.65 -12.17 -7.74
N SER A 923 -0.15 -11.91 -6.52
CA SER A 923 0.50 -10.66 -6.13
C SER A 923 1.97 -10.52 -6.58
N VAL A 924 2.58 -11.57 -7.15
CA VAL A 924 3.86 -11.50 -7.88
C VAL A 924 3.65 -10.85 -9.24
N LEU A 925 2.54 -11.20 -9.92
CA LEU A 925 2.31 -10.90 -11.34
C LEU A 925 2.54 -9.44 -11.75
N PRO A 926 2.11 -8.40 -11.01
CA PRO A 926 2.27 -7.02 -11.46
C PRO A 926 3.71 -6.56 -11.65
N TYR A 927 4.64 -7.22 -10.93
CA TYR A 927 6.07 -6.92 -10.87
C TYR A 927 6.90 -7.70 -11.92
N LEU A 928 6.29 -8.63 -12.67
CA LEU A 928 6.90 -9.25 -13.86
C LEU A 928 7.01 -8.22 -15.00
N SER A 929 7.73 -8.54 -16.09
CA SER A 929 7.92 -7.62 -17.23
C SER A 929 6.59 -7.31 -17.96
N GLU A 930 6.50 -6.15 -18.61
CA GLU A 930 5.27 -5.74 -19.32
C GLU A 930 4.79 -6.79 -20.33
N GLU A 931 5.69 -7.31 -21.17
CA GLU A 931 5.36 -8.30 -22.19
C GLU A 931 4.78 -9.60 -21.59
N ILE A 932 5.35 -10.08 -20.48
CA ILE A 932 4.91 -11.30 -19.80
C ILE A 932 3.57 -11.06 -19.10
N THR A 933 3.39 -9.91 -18.42
CA THR A 933 2.09 -9.58 -17.82
C THR A 933 0.98 -9.45 -18.86
N ASP A 934 1.27 -8.92 -20.04
CA ASP A 934 0.29 -8.78 -21.11
C ASP A 934 -0.01 -10.11 -21.81
N HIS A 935 0.97 -11.02 -21.92
CA HIS A 935 0.76 -12.40 -22.37
C HIS A 935 -0.14 -13.18 -21.39
N LEU A 936 0.24 -13.26 -20.12
CA LEU A 936 -0.51 -13.97 -19.08
C LEU A 936 -1.94 -13.41 -18.93
N LYS A 937 -2.11 -12.08 -19.02
CA LYS A 937 -3.44 -11.44 -19.02
C LYS A 937 -4.30 -11.89 -20.19
N ARG A 938 -3.76 -11.96 -21.42
CA ARG A 938 -4.50 -12.43 -22.61
C ARG A 938 -4.84 -13.93 -22.51
N GLN A 939 -3.91 -14.74 -22.01
CA GLN A 939 -4.09 -16.18 -21.78
C GLN A 939 -5.19 -16.43 -20.74
N ALA A 940 -5.13 -15.76 -19.59
CA ALA A 940 -6.13 -15.86 -18.52
C ALA A 940 -7.50 -15.37 -18.96
N GLN A 941 -7.58 -14.26 -19.72
CA GLN A 941 -8.84 -13.78 -20.32
C GLN A 941 -9.44 -14.80 -21.29
N THR A 942 -8.61 -15.42 -22.14
CA THR A 942 -9.06 -16.41 -23.13
C THR A 942 -9.54 -17.69 -22.44
N ARG A 943 -8.79 -18.21 -21.46
CA ARG A 943 -9.22 -19.32 -20.60
C ARG A 943 -10.54 -18.98 -19.89
N LEU A 944 -10.62 -17.84 -19.20
CA LEU A 944 -11.84 -17.40 -18.49
C LEU A 944 -13.08 -17.38 -19.41
N PHE A 945 -12.99 -16.80 -20.61
CA PHE A 945 -14.11 -16.79 -21.56
C PHE A 945 -14.46 -18.18 -22.13
N SER A 946 -13.51 -19.13 -22.17
CA SER A 946 -13.79 -20.52 -22.58
C SER A 946 -14.57 -21.31 -21.53
N LEU A 947 -14.45 -20.95 -20.25
CA LEU A 947 -15.13 -21.61 -19.12
C LEU A 947 -16.55 -21.07 -18.86
N VAL A 948 -16.91 -19.89 -19.38
CA VAL A 948 -18.26 -19.32 -19.24
C VAL A 948 -19.29 -20.29 -19.85
N PRO A 949 -20.32 -20.73 -19.10
CA PRO A 949 -21.36 -21.61 -19.61
C PRO A 949 -22.06 -21.03 -20.85
N SER A 950 -22.26 -21.87 -21.87
CA SER A 950 -22.96 -21.50 -23.11
C SER A 950 -23.91 -22.62 -23.53
N LEU A 951 -24.95 -22.29 -24.29
CA LEU A 951 -25.88 -23.28 -24.84
C LEU A 951 -25.20 -24.32 -25.75
N LYS A 952 -24.00 -24.01 -26.28
CA LYS A 952 -23.18 -24.90 -27.13
C LYS A 952 -22.28 -25.85 -26.35
N THR A 953 -21.90 -25.51 -25.11
CA THR A 953 -21.01 -26.33 -24.26
C THR A 953 -21.75 -27.25 -23.28
N MET A 954 -23.07 -27.10 -23.15
CA MET A 954 -23.91 -27.94 -22.28
C MET A 954 -23.94 -29.44 -22.65
N SER A 955 -23.46 -29.82 -23.84
CA SER A 955 -23.53 -31.21 -24.33
C SER A 955 -22.47 -32.16 -23.74
N THR A 956 -21.48 -31.66 -23.00
CA THR A 956 -20.31 -32.45 -22.55
C THR A 956 -19.94 -32.30 -21.07
N ALA A 957 -20.54 -31.36 -20.34
CA ALA A 957 -20.11 -30.99 -18.99
C ALA A 957 -21.21 -31.23 -17.94
N ARG A 958 -21.27 -32.46 -17.38
CA ARG A 958 -22.15 -32.80 -16.24
C ARG A 958 -21.43 -32.89 -14.89
N ASP A 959 -20.14 -33.19 -14.86
CA ASP A 959 -19.46 -33.68 -13.64
C ASP A 959 -18.38 -32.75 -13.07
N SER A 960 -18.24 -31.50 -13.56
CA SER A 960 -17.10 -30.61 -13.25
C SER A 960 -17.45 -29.19 -12.75
N SER A 961 -18.71 -28.94 -12.37
CA SER A 961 -19.21 -27.57 -12.16
C SER A 961 -18.48 -26.75 -11.09
N GLU A 962 -18.20 -27.34 -9.91
CA GLU A 962 -17.63 -26.59 -8.77
C GLU A 962 -16.16 -26.20 -9.02
N ASP A 963 -15.33 -27.11 -9.52
CA ASP A 963 -13.93 -26.79 -9.81
C ASP A 963 -13.78 -25.89 -11.05
N THR A 964 -14.71 -25.96 -12.02
CA THR A 964 -14.80 -24.98 -13.12
C THR A 964 -15.08 -23.57 -12.60
N ILE A 965 -15.93 -23.43 -11.58
CA ILE A 965 -16.19 -22.15 -10.90
C ILE A 965 -14.92 -21.67 -10.17
N ARG A 966 -14.29 -22.50 -9.34
CA ARG A 966 -13.05 -22.15 -8.60
C ARG A 966 -11.91 -21.73 -9.52
N LEU A 967 -11.75 -22.42 -10.66
CA LEU A 967 -10.78 -22.05 -11.71
C LEU A 967 -11.11 -20.68 -12.31
N SER A 968 -12.39 -20.38 -12.56
CA SER A 968 -12.81 -19.07 -13.08
C SER A 968 -12.62 -17.92 -12.07
N GLU A 969 -12.82 -18.17 -10.77
CA GLU A 969 -12.54 -17.20 -9.70
C GLU A 969 -11.04 -16.94 -9.57
N SER A 970 -10.22 -17.99 -9.68
CA SER A 970 -8.75 -17.90 -9.70
C SER A 970 -8.22 -17.10 -10.91
N LEU A 971 -8.73 -17.40 -12.11
CA LEU A 971 -8.38 -16.67 -13.33
C LEU A 971 -8.86 -15.21 -13.31
N LEU A 972 -9.98 -14.90 -12.64
CA LEU A 972 -10.37 -13.52 -12.39
C LEU A 972 -9.38 -12.82 -11.45
N SER A 973 -8.92 -13.48 -10.38
CA SER A 973 -7.93 -12.94 -9.45
C SER A 973 -6.60 -12.58 -10.15
N VAL A 974 -6.13 -13.44 -11.06
CA VAL A 974 -4.97 -13.18 -11.94
C VAL A 974 -5.12 -11.88 -12.73
N VAL A 975 -6.26 -11.70 -13.40
CA VAL A 975 -6.53 -10.50 -14.21
C VAL A 975 -6.73 -9.26 -13.32
N GLU A 976 -7.38 -9.40 -12.17
CA GLU A 976 -7.59 -8.33 -11.19
C GLU A 976 -6.28 -7.81 -10.61
N ALA A 977 -5.36 -8.72 -10.23
CA ALA A 977 -4.04 -8.36 -9.72
C ALA A 977 -3.22 -7.59 -10.78
N ILE A 978 -3.15 -8.09 -12.02
CA ILE A 978 -2.42 -7.42 -13.11
C ILE A 978 -3.01 -6.03 -13.42
N ILE A 979 -4.34 -5.87 -13.40
CA ILE A 979 -5.00 -4.58 -13.69
C ILE A 979 -4.84 -3.58 -12.55
N ARG A 980 -4.94 -3.99 -11.28
CA ARG A 980 -4.83 -3.08 -10.12
C ARG A 980 -3.38 -2.79 -9.69
N GLY A 981 -2.45 -3.70 -9.96
CA GLY A 981 -1.07 -3.63 -9.46
C GLY A 981 -0.12 -2.71 -10.25
N ARG A 982 -0.58 -2.06 -11.31
CA ARG A 982 0.23 -1.14 -12.13
C ARG A 982 -0.51 0.19 -12.41
N PRO A 983 0.19 1.34 -12.43
CA PRO A 983 -0.39 2.58 -12.93
C PRO A 983 -0.71 2.45 -14.44
N ALA A 984 -1.91 2.84 -14.84
CA ALA A 984 -2.47 2.53 -16.16
C ALA A 984 -1.89 3.39 -17.30
N LEU A 985 -0.69 3.03 -17.80
CA LEU A 985 -0.07 3.64 -18.98
C LEU A 985 -0.80 3.32 -20.30
N LYS A 986 -1.58 2.23 -20.35
CA LYS A 986 -2.41 1.83 -21.50
C LYS A 986 -3.75 1.27 -20.99
N ALA A 987 -4.83 2.02 -21.13
CA ALA A 987 -6.16 1.59 -20.68
C ALA A 987 -6.69 0.42 -21.55
N THR A 988 -6.78 -0.80 -20.98
CA THR A 988 -7.38 -1.94 -21.69
C THR A 988 -8.89 -1.77 -21.86
N GLN A 989 -9.30 -1.54 -23.11
CA GLN A 989 -10.68 -1.23 -23.49
C GLN A 989 -11.65 -2.41 -23.30
N LEU A 990 -12.95 -2.12 -23.35
CA LEU A 990 -14.03 -3.10 -23.33
C LEU A 990 -14.13 -3.76 -24.72
N ASN A 991 -14.15 -5.09 -24.77
CA ASN A 991 -14.15 -5.87 -26.01
C ASN A 991 -15.53 -6.48 -26.33
N MET A 992 -15.81 -6.75 -27.61
CA MET A 992 -17.10 -7.33 -28.04
C MET A 992 -17.36 -8.73 -27.46
N SER A 993 -16.32 -9.53 -27.23
CA SER A 993 -16.44 -10.85 -26.59
C SER A 993 -17.06 -10.79 -25.18
N MET A 994 -16.91 -9.68 -24.46
CA MET A 994 -17.55 -9.46 -23.17
C MET A 994 -19.07 -9.27 -23.32
N VAL A 995 -19.53 -8.69 -24.44
CA VAL A 995 -20.95 -8.54 -24.81
C VAL A 995 -21.53 -9.89 -25.20
N GLU A 996 -20.79 -10.66 -26.00
CA GLU A 996 -21.18 -12.01 -26.42
C GLU A 996 -21.38 -12.92 -25.20
N LYS A 997 -20.45 -12.95 -24.25
CA LYS A 997 -20.59 -13.74 -23.01
C LYS A 997 -21.65 -13.22 -22.03
N LEU A 998 -21.91 -11.90 -21.97
CA LEU A 998 -23.11 -11.39 -21.28
C LEU A 998 -24.39 -11.91 -21.94
N THR A 999 -24.41 -12.01 -23.27
CA THR A 999 -25.61 -12.43 -24.03
C THR A 999 -25.87 -13.92 -23.86
N GLU A 1000 -24.83 -14.77 -23.92
CA GLU A 1000 -24.94 -16.21 -23.62
C GLU A 1000 -25.50 -16.48 -22.20
N LEU A 1001 -25.05 -15.72 -21.18
CA LEU A 1001 -25.59 -15.82 -19.82
C LEU A 1001 -27.04 -15.33 -19.72
N TRP A 1002 -27.42 -14.30 -20.48
CA TRP A 1002 -28.82 -13.84 -20.55
C TRP A 1002 -29.74 -14.87 -21.21
N GLU A 1003 -29.31 -15.48 -22.32
CA GLU A 1003 -30.02 -16.57 -23.00
C GLU A 1003 -30.22 -17.78 -22.08
N LEU A 1004 -29.18 -18.19 -21.33
CA LEU A 1004 -29.27 -19.28 -20.34
C LEU A 1004 -30.21 -18.97 -19.16
N LEU A 1005 -30.29 -17.71 -18.72
CA LEU A 1005 -31.23 -17.28 -17.69
C LEU A 1005 -32.69 -17.25 -18.20
N ALA A 1006 -32.89 -16.92 -19.47
CA ALA A 1006 -34.20 -16.93 -20.13
C ALA A 1006 -34.69 -18.33 -20.53
N ALA A 1007 -33.79 -19.29 -20.75
CA ALA A 1007 -34.07 -20.69 -21.14
C ALA A 1007 -34.62 -21.56 -19.97
N THR A 1008 -35.64 -21.05 -19.27
CA THR A 1008 -36.08 -21.55 -17.94
C THR A 1008 -36.65 -22.98 -17.90
N GLU A 1009 -36.89 -23.60 -19.06
CA GLU A 1009 -37.45 -24.96 -19.19
C GLU A 1009 -36.39 -26.03 -19.53
N ILE A 1010 -35.20 -25.61 -19.99
CA ILE A 1010 -34.13 -26.51 -20.47
C ILE A 1010 -33.01 -26.67 -19.42
N VAL A 1011 -32.84 -25.66 -18.55
CA VAL A 1011 -31.73 -25.56 -17.61
C VAL A 1011 -32.09 -26.08 -16.23
N GLY A 1012 -31.27 -26.98 -15.68
CA GLY A 1012 -31.42 -27.51 -14.32
C GLY A 1012 -31.30 -26.42 -13.24
N LYS A 1013 -32.02 -26.59 -12.12
CA LYS A 1013 -32.09 -25.59 -11.03
C LYS A 1013 -30.70 -25.19 -10.52
N ASP A 1014 -29.80 -26.15 -10.43
CA ASP A 1014 -28.49 -26.00 -9.79
C ASP A 1014 -27.54 -25.18 -10.68
N LEU A 1015 -27.60 -25.35 -12.01
CA LEU A 1015 -26.90 -24.47 -12.95
C LEU A 1015 -27.43 -23.03 -12.89
N ARG A 1016 -28.77 -22.86 -12.75
CA ARG A 1016 -29.37 -21.52 -12.58
C ARG A 1016 -28.90 -20.84 -11.29
N MET A 1017 -28.78 -21.58 -10.19
CA MET A 1017 -28.21 -21.04 -8.95
C MET A 1017 -26.74 -20.66 -9.15
N ALA A 1018 -25.91 -21.54 -9.71
CA ALA A 1018 -24.50 -21.28 -10.01
C ALA A 1018 -24.28 -20.05 -10.93
N ILE A 1019 -25.17 -19.83 -11.92
CA ILE A 1019 -25.12 -18.64 -12.78
C ILE A 1019 -25.39 -17.35 -11.98
N ILE A 1020 -26.35 -17.38 -11.06
CA ILE A 1020 -26.74 -16.22 -10.25
C ILE A 1020 -25.72 -15.92 -9.14
N GLU A 1021 -25.18 -16.96 -8.50
CA GLU A 1021 -24.32 -16.84 -7.31
C GLU A 1021 -22.83 -16.69 -7.64
N HIS A 1022 -22.36 -17.25 -8.76
CA HIS A 1022 -20.95 -17.18 -9.17
C HIS A 1022 -20.73 -16.51 -10.54
N TRP A 1023 -21.24 -17.07 -11.64
CA TRP A 1023 -20.84 -16.64 -13.00
C TRP A 1023 -21.20 -15.19 -13.32
N LEU A 1024 -22.42 -14.75 -13.00
CA LEU A 1024 -22.84 -13.38 -13.23
C LEU A 1024 -22.02 -12.38 -12.36
N PRO A 1025 -21.84 -12.60 -11.04
CA PRO A 1025 -20.89 -11.81 -10.23
C PRO A 1025 -19.46 -11.76 -10.78
N ILE A 1026 -18.90 -12.88 -11.25
CA ILE A 1026 -17.55 -12.96 -11.84
C ILE A 1026 -17.44 -12.09 -13.08
N LEU A 1027 -18.39 -12.21 -14.02
CA LEU A 1027 -18.37 -11.46 -15.28
C LEU A 1027 -18.65 -9.95 -15.06
N LEU A 1028 -19.49 -9.61 -14.08
CA LEU A 1028 -19.72 -8.22 -13.66
C LEU A 1028 -18.46 -7.59 -13.04
N LYS A 1029 -17.79 -8.29 -12.11
CA LYS A 1029 -16.50 -7.84 -11.54
C LYS A 1029 -15.48 -7.58 -12.65
N PHE A 1030 -15.31 -8.54 -13.55
CA PHE A 1030 -14.42 -8.43 -14.71
C PHE A 1030 -14.70 -7.16 -15.54
N ILE A 1031 -15.96 -6.87 -15.85
CA ILE A 1031 -16.35 -5.66 -16.59
C ILE A 1031 -16.03 -4.40 -15.79
N THR A 1032 -16.30 -4.36 -14.48
CA THR A 1032 -15.98 -3.17 -13.65
C THR A 1032 -14.49 -2.85 -13.57
N LEU A 1033 -13.62 -3.87 -13.51
CA LEU A 1033 -12.15 -3.69 -13.56
C LEU A 1033 -11.70 -3.00 -14.86
N HIS A 1034 -12.38 -3.27 -15.97
CA HIS A 1034 -12.12 -2.66 -17.28
C HIS A 1034 -12.77 -1.27 -17.48
N THR A 1035 -13.70 -0.84 -16.60
CA THR A 1035 -14.28 0.51 -16.66
C THR A 1035 -13.52 1.52 -15.81
N THR A 1036 -13.00 1.13 -14.63
CA THR A 1036 -12.30 2.05 -13.71
C THR A 1036 -10.95 2.54 -14.22
N ALA A 1037 -10.28 1.76 -15.07
CA ALA A 1037 -8.94 2.08 -15.60
C ALA A 1037 -8.95 3.05 -16.81
N ASN A 1038 -9.99 3.87 -16.97
CA ASN A 1038 -10.35 4.49 -18.26
C ASN A 1038 -10.73 6.00 -18.18
N GLU A 1039 -10.46 6.68 -17.06
CA GLU A 1039 -10.54 8.15 -16.96
C GLU A 1039 -9.17 8.80 -17.24
N PRO A 1040 -9.05 9.67 -18.26
CA PRO A 1040 -7.86 10.49 -18.44
C PRO A 1040 -7.91 11.71 -17.51
N VAL A 1041 -6.84 11.92 -16.73
CA VAL A 1041 -6.66 13.17 -15.96
C VAL A 1041 -6.46 14.33 -16.94
N LEU A 1042 -7.43 15.25 -16.98
CA LEU A 1042 -7.39 16.43 -17.86
C LEU A 1042 -6.40 17.48 -17.32
N SER A 1043 -5.14 17.41 -17.76
CA SER A 1043 -4.15 18.47 -17.56
C SER A 1043 -4.49 19.71 -18.42
N PRO A 1044 -4.58 20.93 -17.84
CA PRO A 1044 -5.20 22.08 -18.50
C PRO A 1044 -4.26 22.87 -19.43
N THR A 1045 -3.37 22.21 -20.21
CA THR A 1045 -2.42 22.89 -21.11
C THR A 1045 -2.07 22.07 -22.36
N GLN A 1046 -2.88 22.18 -23.42
CA GLN A 1046 -2.45 22.08 -24.83
C GLN A 1046 -3.55 22.58 -25.78
N PRO A 1047 -3.22 23.28 -26.89
CA PRO A 1047 -4.20 23.73 -27.87
C PRO A 1047 -4.66 22.58 -28.79
N ALA A 1048 -5.89 22.67 -29.30
CA ALA A 1048 -6.51 21.60 -30.07
C ALA A 1048 -5.90 21.44 -31.48
N SER A 1049 -5.43 20.23 -31.80
CA SER A 1049 -5.13 19.79 -33.16
C SER A 1049 -6.14 18.72 -33.59
N MET A 1050 -6.71 18.85 -34.78
CA MET A 1050 -7.84 18.02 -35.21
C MET A 1050 -7.38 16.68 -35.82
N LYS A 1051 -7.56 15.60 -35.05
CA LYS A 1051 -7.80 14.24 -35.59
C LYS A 1051 -9.06 13.65 -34.91
N PRO A 1052 -9.87 12.85 -35.62
CA PRO A 1052 -11.07 12.25 -35.04
C PRO A 1052 -10.66 11.20 -33.96
N PRO A 1053 -11.28 11.23 -32.77
CA PRO A 1053 -10.91 10.33 -31.68
C PRO A 1053 -11.42 8.90 -31.91
N THR A 1054 -10.65 7.92 -31.44
CA THR A 1054 -10.95 6.46 -31.50
C THR A 1054 -12.11 6.02 -30.59
N THR A 1055 -12.85 6.96 -30.00
CA THR A 1055 -13.85 6.73 -28.94
C THR A 1055 -15.19 6.18 -29.43
N ALA A 1056 -15.45 6.18 -30.74
CA ALA A 1056 -16.73 5.73 -31.30
C ALA A 1056 -17.01 4.24 -31.02
N ALA A 1057 -16.05 3.35 -31.28
CA ALA A 1057 -16.23 1.90 -31.10
C ALA A 1057 -16.42 1.52 -29.62
N ALA A 1058 -15.64 2.12 -28.71
CA ALA A 1058 -15.76 1.89 -27.27
C ALA A 1058 -17.14 2.30 -26.72
N ASN A 1059 -17.80 3.29 -27.33
CA ASN A 1059 -19.15 3.71 -26.94
C ASN A 1059 -20.25 2.78 -27.48
N ASP A 1060 -20.06 2.14 -28.64
CA ASP A 1060 -21.00 1.12 -29.14
C ASP A 1060 -20.96 -0.15 -28.26
N VAL A 1061 -19.77 -0.62 -27.87
CA VAL A 1061 -19.61 -1.75 -26.92
C VAL A 1061 -20.33 -1.45 -25.60
N ARG A 1062 -20.12 -0.24 -25.01
CA ARG A 1062 -20.82 0.20 -23.79
C ARG A 1062 -22.34 0.20 -23.96
N ALA A 1063 -22.85 0.70 -25.10
CA ALA A 1063 -24.29 0.73 -25.37
C ALA A 1063 -24.90 -0.68 -25.42
N ARG A 1064 -24.23 -1.64 -26.08
CA ARG A 1064 -24.66 -3.04 -26.12
C ARG A 1064 -24.64 -3.71 -24.75
N MET A 1065 -23.58 -3.51 -23.96
CA MET A 1065 -23.52 -4.01 -22.57
C MET A 1065 -24.71 -3.54 -21.74
N LEU A 1066 -25.07 -2.25 -21.80
CA LEU A 1066 -26.20 -1.70 -21.05
C LEU A 1066 -27.54 -2.33 -21.45
N VAL A 1067 -27.75 -2.64 -22.73
CA VAL A 1067 -28.95 -3.34 -23.20
C VAL A 1067 -29.02 -4.76 -22.61
N VAL A 1068 -27.96 -5.55 -22.73
CA VAL A 1068 -27.95 -6.94 -22.21
C VAL A 1068 -28.10 -6.96 -20.69
N LEU A 1069 -27.42 -6.06 -19.96
CA LEU A 1069 -27.58 -5.92 -18.51
C LEU A 1069 -29.01 -5.56 -18.10
N SER A 1070 -29.71 -4.72 -18.88
CA SER A 1070 -31.13 -4.42 -18.63
C SER A 1070 -32.05 -5.64 -18.84
N GLY A 1071 -31.71 -6.52 -19.79
CA GLY A 1071 -32.40 -7.80 -19.98
C GLY A 1071 -32.18 -8.78 -18.83
N ILE A 1072 -30.93 -8.92 -18.36
CA ILE A 1072 -30.57 -9.74 -17.20
C ILE A 1072 -31.28 -9.25 -15.93
N MET A 1073 -31.33 -7.94 -15.69
CA MET A 1073 -32.08 -7.37 -14.56
C MET A 1073 -33.56 -7.75 -14.60
N LEU A 1074 -34.18 -7.70 -15.78
CA LEU A 1074 -35.60 -8.03 -15.95
C LEU A 1074 -35.88 -9.50 -15.63
N GLU A 1075 -35.00 -10.44 -16.02
CA GLU A 1075 -35.13 -11.86 -15.66
C GLU A 1075 -34.80 -12.18 -14.19
N LEU A 1076 -34.01 -11.35 -13.51
CA LEU A 1076 -33.79 -11.47 -12.08
C LEU A 1076 -35.03 -10.99 -11.28
N ASP A 1077 -35.70 -9.92 -11.72
CA ASP A 1077 -36.94 -9.45 -11.11
C ASP A 1077 -38.11 -10.44 -11.34
N THR A 1078 -38.27 -11.03 -12.54
CA THR A 1078 -39.27 -12.10 -12.77
C THR A 1078 -39.00 -13.32 -11.89
N SER A 1079 -37.72 -13.67 -11.68
CA SER A 1079 -37.29 -14.75 -10.79
C SER A 1079 -37.63 -14.46 -9.32
N ALA A 1080 -37.45 -13.22 -8.86
CA ALA A 1080 -37.78 -12.81 -7.49
C ALA A 1080 -39.29 -12.83 -7.22
N VAL A 1081 -40.10 -12.34 -8.16
CA VAL A 1081 -41.57 -12.36 -8.07
C VAL A 1081 -42.10 -13.81 -8.03
N ARG A 1082 -41.53 -14.73 -8.82
CA ARG A 1082 -41.86 -16.17 -8.75
C ARG A 1082 -41.60 -16.79 -7.37
N LYS A 1083 -40.50 -16.42 -6.68
CA LYS A 1083 -40.25 -16.89 -5.30
C LYS A 1083 -41.30 -16.37 -4.31
N GLN A 1084 -41.69 -15.09 -4.39
CA GLN A 1084 -42.72 -14.53 -3.50
C GLN A 1084 -44.12 -15.14 -3.73
N ALA A 1085 -44.48 -15.45 -4.99
CA ALA A 1085 -45.74 -16.11 -5.33
C ALA A 1085 -45.85 -17.57 -4.80
N LEU A 1086 -44.72 -18.24 -4.55
CA LEU A 1086 -44.68 -19.57 -3.96
C LEU A 1086 -44.84 -19.53 -2.43
N VAL A 1087 -44.16 -18.60 -1.75
CA VAL A 1087 -44.27 -18.44 -0.28
C VAL A 1087 -45.67 -17.98 0.12
N GLY A 1088 -46.25 -17.00 -0.57
CA GLY A 1088 -47.58 -16.46 -0.27
C GLY A 1088 -48.77 -17.43 -0.40
N ASN A 1089 -48.53 -18.66 -0.88
CA ASN A 1089 -49.53 -19.73 -0.93
C ASN A 1089 -49.44 -20.73 0.25
N TYR A 1090 -48.38 -20.72 1.04
CA TYR A 1090 -48.27 -21.60 2.23
C TYR A 1090 -48.88 -20.97 3.49
N ASP A 1091 -48.68 -19.68 3.74
CA ASP A 1091 -49.15 -18.97 4.95
C ASP A 1091 -50.68 -18.80 5.06
N ARG A 1092 -51.47 -19.36 4.13
CA ARG A 1092 -52.95 -19.35 4.16
C ARG A 1092 -53.57 -20.63 4.71
N ARG A 1093 -52.79 -21.56 5.27
CA ARG A 1093 -53.29 -22.82 5.85
C ARG A 1093 -52.58 -23.22 7.16
N LEU A 1094 -52.64 -22.39 8.21
CA LEU A 1094 -52.53 -22.81 9.63
C LEU A 1094 -52.70 -21.63 10.61
N SER A 1095 -53.88 -21.45 11.20
CA SER A 1095 -54.13 -20.76 12.49
C SER A 1095 -55.64 -20.63 12.77
N THR A 1096 -56.26 -21.70 13.29
CA THR A 1096 -57.69 -21.72 13.64
C THR A 1096 -57.94 -21.51 15.14
N SER A 1097 -58.32 -20.28 15.52
CA SER A 1097 -59.10 -19.99 16.74
C SER A 1097 -58.44 -20.29 18.10
N PRO A 1098 -59.10 -19.98 19.25
CA PRO A 1098 -60.19 -19.01 19.46
C PRO A 1098 -59.89 -17.98 20.55
N TYR A 1099 -60.63 -16.85 20.57
CA TYR A 1099 -61.39 -16.39 21.76
C TYR A 1099 -62.33 -15.22 21.37
N SER A 1100 -63.58 -15.31 21.84
CA SER A 1100 -64.61 -14.26 22.11
C SER A 1100 -64.59 -12.89 21.38
N SER A 1101 -65.71 -12.27 20.97
CA SER A 1101 -67.12 -12.67 20.66
C SER A 1101 -67.95 -11.38 20.38
N LEU A 1102 -69.19 -11.53 19.88
CA LEU A 1102 -70.20 -10.49 19.53
C LEU A 1102 -70.00 -9.74 18.20
N ILE A 1103 -71.04 -9.23 17.50
CA ILE A 1103 -72.42 -9.68 17.19
C ILE A 1103 -73.04 -8.68 16.16
N ILE A 1104 -74.14 -9.04 15.47
CA ILE A 1104 -74.95 -8.22 14.53
C ILE A 1104 -74.39 -7.99 13.09
N TYR A 1105 -75.23 -8.35 12.11
CA TYR A 1105 -75.22 -8.04 10.67
C TYR A 1105 -76.36 -7.02 10.38
N PRO A 1106 -76.27 -6.16 9.35
CA PRO A 1106 -76.70 -6.52 7.98
C PRO A 1106 -75.76 -5.98 6.87
N LYS A 1107 -75.66 -6.48 5.63
CA LYS A 1107 -76.34 -7.53 4.84
C LYS A 1107 -77.72 -7.23 4.20
N SER A 1108 -77.68 -6.55 3.05
CA SER A 1108 -78.74 -6.45 2.01
C SER A 1108 -78.17 -5.71 0.79
N HIS A 1109 -78.48 -5.98 -0.50
CA HIS A 1109 -78.81 -7.20 -1.25
C HIS A 1109 -77.91 -7.14 -2.52
N ALA A 1110 -77.23 -8.18 -3.01
CA ALA A 1110 -77.68 -9.48 -3.49
C ALA A 1110 -78.57 -9.42 -4.75
N CYS A 1111 -78.02 -9.84 -5.90
CA CYS A 1111 -78.75 -10.71 -6.84
C CYS A 1111 -77.79 -11.44 -7.80
N SER A 1112 -78.11 -12.70 -8.10
CA SER A 1112 -77.39 -13.57 -9.03
C SER A 1112 -78.41 -14.42 -9.79
N ALA A 1113 -78.32 -14.51 -11.12
CA ALA A 1113 -79.10 -15.47 -11.89
C ALA A 1113 -78.50 -15.76 -13.29
N CYS A 1114 -78.40 -17.05 -13.60
CA CYS A 1114 -78.79 -17.77 -14.82
C CYS A 1114 -78.64 -17.13 -16.23
N ALA A 1115 -78.04 -17.93 -17.14
CA ALA A 1115 -78.36 -17.97 -18.58
C ALA A 1115 -79.70 -18.75 -18.80
N PRO A 1116 -80.35 -18.83 -20.00
CA PRO A 1116 -79.71 -19.06 -21.32
C PRO A 1116 -80.39 -18.46 -22.60
N SER A 1117 -79.75 -18.75 -23.75
CA SER A 1117 -80.32 -19.00 -25.11
C SER A 1117 -81.07 -17.93 -25.96
N SER A 1118 -80.62 -17.81 -27.23
CA SER A 1118 -81.35 -17.38 -28.47
C SER A 1118 -81.87 -15.93 -28.59
N SER A 1119 -81.90 -15.28 -29.76
CA SER A 1119 -81.41 -15.64 -31.13
C SER A 1119 -81.33 -14.41 -32.07
N GLU A 1120 -80.66 -14.58 -33.23
CA GLU A 1120 -80.60 -13.68 -34.42
C GLU A 1120 -79.83 -12.35 -34.29
N GLY A 1121 -79.32 -11.79 -35.42
CA GLY A 1121 -78.54 -10.53 -35.39
C GLY A 1121 -77.55 -10.16 -36.52
N HIS A 1122 -77.31 -11.02 -37.53
CA HIS A 1122 -76.64 -10.71 -38.82
C HIS A 1122 -75.15 -10.24 -38.94
N PHE A 1123 -74.49 -10.84 -39.94
CA PHE A 1123 -73.48 -10.29 -40.90
C PHE A 1123 -71.97 -10.04 -40.55
N LYS A 1124 -71.14 -10.83 -41.25
CA LYS A 1124 -69.84 -10.55 -41.91
C LYS A 1124 -68.57 -10.12 -41.11
N ARG A 1125 -67.65 -11.10 -41.03
CA ARG A 1125 -66.16 -10.99 -41.12
C ARG A 1125 -65.69 -10.30 -42.43
N PRO A 1126 -64.37 -10.11 -42.70
CA PRO A 1126 -63.19 -9.71 -41.89
C PRO A 1126 -62.41 -8.53 -42.56
N LEU A 1127 -61.14 -8.27 -42.19
CA LEU A 1127 -59.93 -7.81 -42.96
C LEU A 1127 -58.93 -7.15 -41.95
N ARG A 1128 -57.61 -7.42 -41.92
CA ARG A 1128 -56.47 -7.19 -42.84
C ARG A 1128 -55.94 -5.73 -42.95
N LEU A 1129 -54.91 -5.45 -42.14
CA LEU A 1129 -53.61 -4.78 -42.43
C LEU A 1129 -53.48 -3.76 -43.60
N THR A 1130 -53.23 -2.50 -43.23
CA THR A 1130 -52.65 -1.34 -43.97
C THR A 1130 -52.15 -0.31 -42.92
N LEU A 1131 -51.11 0.54 -43.03
CA LEU A 1131 -50.11 0.96 -44.04
C LEU A 1131 -50.60 1.86 -45.21
N GLY A 1132 -49.84 2.87 -45.68
CA GLY A 1132 -48.42 3.19 -45.42
C GLY A 1132 -48.05 4.65 -45.09
N TYR A 1133 -47.71 5.49 -46.08
CA TYR A 1133 -46.51 6.35 -46.02
C TYR A 1133 -46.56 7.78 -46.63
N ASP A 1134 -46.03 8.77 -45.90
CA ASP A 1134 -45.61 10.17 -46.22
C ASP A 1134 -46.42 11.16 -47.11
N ILE A 1135 -46.68 12.36 -46.58
CA ILE A 1135 -46.27 13.72 -47.06
C ILE A 1135 -46.69 14.74 -45.94
N PHE A 1136 -46.39 16.03 -46.10
CA PHE A 1136 -46.25 17.03 -45.02
C PHE A 1136 -47.49 17.94 -44.81
N SER A 1137 -47.75 18.40 -43.58
CA SER A 1137 -47.33 19.76 -43.12
C SER A 1137 -48.14 20.38 -41.96
N ALA A 1138 -47.51 21.40 -41.35
CA ALA A 1138 -48.12 22.57 -40.68
C ALA A 1138 -48.79 22.45 -39.29
N THR A 1139 -48.23 23.26 -38.36
CA THR A 1139 -48.88 24.02 -37.27
C THR A 1139 -49.65 23.31 -36.13
N PRO A 1140 -49.30 23.60 -34.86
CA PRO A 1140 -50.20 23.36 -33.73
C PRO A 1140 -51.18 24.54 -33.55
N ARG A 1141 -52.47 24.31 -33.79
CA ARG A 1141 -53.60 25.10 -33.27
C ARG A 1141 -54.67 24.09 -32.79
N LEU A 1142 -55.09 24.02 -31.53
CA LEU A 1142 -55.87 25.02 -30.78
C LEU A 1142 -57.09 25.52 -31.58
N GLY A 1143 -58.25 24.90 -31.34
CA GLY A 1143 -59.45 25.11 -32.15
C GLY A 1143 -60.77 24.66 -31.52
N TRP A 1144 -61.09 25.16 -30.32
CA TRP A 1144 -62.47 25.43 -29.89
C TRP A 1144 -62.49 26.93 -29.54
N SER A 1145 -62.93 27.82 -30.44
CA SER A 1145 -64.34 28.15 -30.78
C SER A 1145 -64.97 29.11 -29.75
N ASN A 1146 -65.56 30.26 -30.13
CA ASN A 1146 -65.73 30.82 -31.48
C ASN A 1146 -66.08 32.33 -31.48
N SER A 1147 -66.07 32.93 -32.68
CA SER A 1147 -66.87 34.11 -33.09
C SER A 1147 -66.59 35.52 -32.51
N CYS A 1148 -66.34 36.46 -33.45
CA CYS A 1148 -66.65 37.91 -33.42
C CYS A 1148 -65.97 38.86 -32.40
N SER A 1149 -65.61 40.11 -32.75
CA SER A 1149 -65.48 40.76 -34.08
C SER A 1149 -64.74 42.12 -34.00
N ARG A 1150 -64.28 42.61 -35.19
CA ARG A 1150 -64.13 44.03 -35.61
C ARG A 1150 -62.98 44.94 -35.08
N ILE A 1151 -62.37 45.65 -36.06
CA ILE A 1151 -61.78 47.02 -36.03
C ILE A 1151 -60.46 47.16 -35.22
N ASP A 1152 -59.25 47.34 -35.78
CA ASP A 1152 -58.70 48.24 -36.84
C ASP A 1152 -58.60 49.74 -36.43
N ARG A 1153 -57.53 50.42 -36.88
CA ARG A 1153 -57.31 51.90 -36.86
C ARG A 1153 -56.95 52.56 -35.51
N ARG A 1154 -56.20 53.67 -35.46
CA ARG A 1154 -55.36 54.35 -36.50
C ARG A 1154 -54.25 55.23 -35.88
N GLN A 1155 -53.36 55.71 -36.76
CA GLN A 1155 -52.42 56.80 -36.50
C GLN A 1155 -53.09 58.19 -36.31
N ARG A 1156 -52.30 59.11 -35.71
CA ARG A 1156 -52.19 60.57 -35.98
C ARG A 1156 -53.22 61.58 -35.45
N HIS A 1157 -52.63 62.58 -34.78
CA HIS A 1157 -52.83 64.04 -34.91
C HIS A 1157 -53.91 64.83 -34.12
N ARG A 1158 -53.36 65.62 -33.19
CA ARG A 1158 -53.38 67.11 -33.11
C ARG A 1158 -54.49 67.87 -32.36
N GLN A 1159 -53.96 68.77 -31.54
CA GLN A 1159 -54.34 70.18 -31.28
C GLN A 1159 -55.43 70.51 -30.24
N MET A 1160 -54.99 71.39 -29.32
CA MET A 1160 -55.74 72.40 -28.56
C MET A 1160 -56.80 71.87 -27.55
N ASP A 1161 -56.93 72.47 -26.37
CA ASP A 1161 -56.74 73.90 -26.09
C ASP A 1161 -55.87 74.31 -24.87
N ARG A 1162 -55.76 75.63 -24.69
CA ARG A 1162 -55.07 76.40 -23.63
C ARG A 1162 -56.12 76.91 -22.57
N PRO A 1163 -55.81 77.74 -21.52
CA PRO A 1163 -54.59 78.55 -21.29
C PRO A 1163 -54.04 78.63 -19.82
N ASP A 1164 -52.90 79.35 -19.67
CA ASP A 1164 -52.46 80.19 -18.51
C ASP A 1164 -52.18 79.54 -17.11
N ARG A 1165 -51.36 80.07 -16.16
CA ARG A 1165 -50.30 81.14 -16.00
C ARG A 1165 -49.59 80.89 -14.62
N ARG A 1166 -48.39 81.37 -14.22
CA ARG A 1166 -47.17 81.94 -14.87
C ARG A 1166 -46.04 82.22 -13.81
N SER A 1167 -44.82 81.68 -13.98
CA SER A 1167 -43.51 82.13 -13.37
C SER A 1167 -43.35 82.15 -11.81
N PRO A 1168 -42.13 82.21 -11.20
CA PRO A 1168 -40.73 82.28 -11.70
C PRO A 1168 -40.00 80.89 -11.70
N LEU A 1169 -38.85 80.60 -12.37
CA LEU A 1169 -37.47 81.15 -12.43
C LEU A 1169 -36.62 80.92 -11.15
N ALA A 1170 -35.36 80.43 -11.17
CA ALA A 1170 -34.50 79.93 -12.27
C ALA A 1170 -33.25 79.12 -11.80
N CYS A 1171 -32.64 78.33 -12.72
CA CYS A 1171 -31.24 77.78 -12.67
C CYS A 1171 -30.89 76.78 -11.53
N ARG A 1172 -29.92 75.83 -11.59
CA ARG A 1172 -28.97 75.24 -12.57
C ARG A 1172 -28.38 73.94 -11.91
N VAL A 1173 -27.65 72.96 -12.50
CA VAL A 1173 -27.01 72.74 -13.83
C VAL A 1173 -26.88 71.21 -14.17
N LEU A 1174 -26.07 70.91 -15.19
CA LEU A 1174 -25.51 69.67 -15.80
C LEU A 1174 -24.62 68.79 -14.83
N ARG A 1175 -24.03 67.60 -15.10
CA ARG A 1175 -23.97 66.53 -16.17
C ARG A 1175 -23.10 65.36 -15.62
N ASP A 1176 -22.80 64.25 -16.30
CA ASP A 1176 -23.15 63.68 -17.64
C ASP A 1176 -23.55 62.19 -17.43
#